data_AF-A0A2X2YXI5-F1
#
_entry.id   AF-A0A2X2YXI5-F1
#
_cell.length_a   1.000
_cell.length_b   1.000
_cell.length_c   1.000
_cell.angle_alpha   90.00
_cell.angle_beta   90.00
_cell.angle_gamma   90.00
#
_symmetry.space_group_name_H-M   'P 1'
#
loop_
_entity.id
_entity.type
_entity.pdbx_description
1 polymer ?
#
loop_
_entity_poly.entity_id
_entity_poly.type
_entity_poly.pdbx_seq_one_letter_code
_entity_poly.pdbx_strand_id
1 'polypeptide(L)'
;MGRLRIVKGKIYEMVEEHLHYYSQADILETAGVTYVENSETDILYGGAPGKAPSADLVNYYIKVRIYNPPVVDPTNPPKKYNGEFGFDWIDVDPSSEEVLKIQDVDFSNVEYFYKKGATANDLGDIIAKSADEQGAKDAITASYRLSECPKPCKDGKIDMPFVLMKPGQEISLSLEVALTSGVLNNEKIYLEGNDFYSFELVGGTKTGNKTEKIIADKEIIVLKIKCLKESLETTFKIKQENPTQKLETVGGFTMMENKVLKLKFRVIALVANEPTASAKAQALFQKFKDNKVKEYLNENSLNQAGYEVEIENQAMFDTLGSGDLDDYFYAFDKTDWTNKKYFGNVVKQKYDVIPGTNTCKPGSVDASGNCKKVPVPTDVIVDNQKDLGGLDKANAIDEITITEYKNKLKTKSKTYEGGIIILSDFESSDPATGAYSRTSPLNHYALIVYSTNTESKDTYAHEIGHMLGLPHLFFDTKERDAYKNAREDIWGNGQLEKNTDESKNDNYKAGINKDILLAKSKDTYYIMSKFYSDKKSLTAYLNNFIEYYQGKLKTVNYTEAAKKSINKEISENERALRKLLSVSDCSYKEYELDCYFLKNDYVKFLEAKKQYLKEILQQMELSILLYKQNTTHNIMDYYNSRLRFNHNQIKIMRDDSKNFLEEFCKCKAPVKKK
;
A
#
# COMPACT_ATOMS: atom_id res chain seq x y z
N MET A 1 -36.39 8.51 -70.73
CA MET A 1 -35.22 9.39 -70.99
C MET A 1 -34.18 9.12 -69.91
N GLY A 2 -32.95 8.77 -70.28
CA GLY A 2 -31.88 8.51 -69.31
C GLY A 2 -31.19 9.79 -68.87
N ARG A 3 -31.05 10.00 -67.56
CA ARG A 3 -30.15 11.01 -66.99
C ARG A 3 -28.85 10.32 -66.56
N LEU A 4 -27.72 10.96 -66.84
CA LEU A 4 -26.42 10.59 -66.30
C LEU A 4 -25.98 11.71 -65.34
N ARG A 5 -26.04 11.46 -64.04
CA ARG A 5 -25.37 12.29 -63.04
C ARG A 5 -24.00 11.68 -62.76
N ILE A 6 -22.95 12.45 -62.99
CA ILE A 6 -21.59 12.02 -62.66
C ILE A 6 -21.24 12.68 -61.33
N VAL A 7 -21.28 11.89 -60.26
CA VAL A 7 -20.89 12.34 -58.93
C VAL A 7 -19.52 11.76 -58.60
N LYS A 8 -18.59 12.63 -58.19
CA LYS A 8 -17.26 12.22 -57.79
C LYS A 8 -17.22 12.05 -56.26
N GLY A 9 -17.79 10.96 -55.74
CA GLY A 9 -17.82 10.68 -54.30
C GLY A 9 -19.07 9.94 -53.84
N LYS A 10 -19.28 9.87 -52.52
CA LYS A 10 -20.48 9.29 -51.90
C LYS A 10 -21.66 10.26 -52.01
N ILE A 11 -22.84 9.74 -52.30
CA ILE A 11 -24.11 10.48 -52.30
C ILE A 11 -24.88 10.08 -51.04
N TYR A 12 -25.51 11.06 -50.40
CA TYR A 12 -26.49 10.84 -49.34
C TYR A 12 -27.84 11.35 -49.84
N GLU A 13 -28.85 10.50 -49.75
CA GLU A 13 -30.22 10.75 -50.19
C GLU A 13 -31.14 10.61 -48.97
N MET A 14 -31.95 11.63 -48.73
CA MET A 14 -32.95 11.64 -47.66
C MET A 14 -34.32 11.81 -48.32
N VAL A 15 -35.22 10.87 -48.04
CA VAL A 15 -36.57 10.86 -48.60
C VAL A 15 -37.55 10.97 -47.43
N GLU A 16 -38.00 12.19 -47.16
CA GLU A 16 -39.15 12.46 -46.28
C GLU A 16 -40.28 13.10 -47.13
N GLU A 17 -40.86 14.25 -46.74
CA GLU A 17 -41.89 14.98 -47.52
C GLU A 17 -41.33 15.60 -48.82
N HIS A 18 -40.02 15.86 -48.88
CA HIS A 18 -39.31 16.35 -50.06
C HIS A 18 -37.99 15.61 -50.29
N LEU A 19 -37.59 15.49 -51.56
CA LEU A 19 -36.38 14.80 -51.97
C LEU A 19 -35.15 15.71 -51.87
N HIS A 20 -34.23 15.39 -50.96
CA HIS A 20 -32.99 16.14 -50.79
C HIS A 20 -31.76 15.31 -51.18
N TYR A 21 -30.88 15.91 -51.99
CA TYR A 21 -29.60 15.32 -52.40
C TYR A 21 -28.43 16.07 -51.76
N TYR A 22 -27.44 15.32 -51.26
CA TYR A 22 -26.18 15.86 -50.74
C TYR A 22 -25.00 15.14 -51.39
N SER A 23 -23.94 15.88 -51.71
CA SER A 23 -22.72 15.33 -52.34
C SER A 23 -21.46 15.82 -51.66
N GLN A 24 -20.47 14.93 -51.54
CA GLN A 24 -19.16 15.23 -50.94
C GLN A 24 -18.28 16.12 -51.85
N ALA A 25 -18.57 16.16 -53.15
CA ALA A 25 -17.89 17.00 -54.15
C ALA A 25 -18.89 17.64 -55.11
N ASP A 26 -18.45 18.64 -55.88
CA ASP A 26 -19.29 19.33 -56.87
C ASP A 26 -19.88 18.33 -57.87
N ILE A 27 -21.18 18.45 -58.13
CA ILE A 27 -21.88 17.65 -59.14
C ILE A 27 -21.82 18.41 -60.46
N LEU A 28 -21.34 17.75 -61.51
CA LEU A 28 -21.45 18.24 -62.88
C LEU A 28 -22.75 17.68 -63.47
N GLU A 29 -23.75 18.55 -63.68
CA GLU A 29 -24.97 18.20 -64.40
C GLU A 29 -24.86 18.62 -65.88
N THR A 30 -25.13 17.67 -66.76
CA THR A 30 -25.34 17.91 -68.20
C THR A 30 -26.75 17.46 -68.57
N ALA A 31 -27.65 18.41 -68.77
CA ALA A 31 -28.98 18.15 -69.31
C ALA A 31 -29.38 19.26 -70.30
N GLY A 32 -29.83 18.86 -71.49
CA GLY A 32 -30.24 19.79 -72.56
C GLY A 32 -31.69 20.30 -72.46
N VAL A 33 -32.54 19.72 -71.61
CA VAL A 33 -33.93 20.18 -71.40
C VAL A 33 -34.43 19.76 -70.01
N THR A 34 -35.19 20.64 -69.36
CA THR A 34 -35.80 20.45 -68.02
C THR A 34 -36.99 19.47 -68.08
N TYR A 35 -37.06 18.52 -67.13
CA TYR A 35 -38.14 17.53 -66.98
C TYR A 35 -38.70 17.61 -65.54
N VAL A 36 -40.01 17.35 -65.38
CA VAL A 36 -40.80 17.46 -64.12
C VAL A 36 -41.42 16.11 -63.77
N GLU A 37 -41.40 15.73 -62.48
CA GLU A 37 -42.26 14.71 -61.89
C GLU A 37 -43.37 15.40 -61.08
N ASN A 38 -44.62 14.95 -61.23
CA ASN A 38 -45.82 15.56 -60.65
C ASN A 38 -45.89 15.40 -59.12
N SER A 39 -45.94 16.51 -58.38
CA SER A 39 -46.51 16.53 -57.02
C SER A 39 -47.26 17.85 -56.79
N GLU A 40 -48.43 17.79 -56.16
CA GLU A 40 -49.50 18.80 -56.23
C GLU A 40 -49.37 20.00 -55.26
N THR A 41 -48.33 20.09 -54.42
CA THR A 41 -48.24 21.18 -53.44
C THR A 41 -46.81 21.69 -53.28
N ASP A 42 -46.61 22.93 -53.72
CA ASP A 42 -45.45 23.83 -53.60
C ASP A 42 -44.09 23.38 -54.16
N ILE A 43 -43.64 24.12 -55.18
CA ILE A 43 -42.34 23.99 -55.86
C ILE A 43 -41.39 25.04 -55.27
N LEU A 44 -40.37 24.61 -54.52
CA LEU A 44 -39.21 25.45 -54.20
C LEU A 44 -38.00 25.03 -55.04
N TYR A 45 -37.39 26.06 -55.64
CA TYR A 45 -36.40 25.99 -56.70
C TYR A 45 -35.06 25.35 -56.28
N GLY A 46 -34.37 24.83 -57.29
CA GLY A 46 -33.07 24.19 -57.17
C GLY A 46 -32.00 25.03 -56.50
N GLY A 47 -31.16 24.34 -55.74
CA GLY A 47 -29.82 24.76 -55.40
C GLY A 47 -28.84 23.67 -55.81
N ALA A 48 -27.57 24.03 -55.95
CA ALA A 48 -26.51 23.04 -55.83
C ALA A 48 -26.78 22.21 -54.55
N PRO A 49 -26.74 20.87 -54.60
CA PRO A 49 -26.95 20.07 -53.40
C PRO A 49 -26.02 20.62 -52.31
N GLY A 50 -26.61 20.98 -51.18
CA GLY A 50 -25.83 21.53 -50.07
C GLY A 50 -24.71 20.56 -49.72
N LYS A 51 -23.61 21.07 -49.16
CA LYS A 51 -22.70 20.17 -48.43
C LYS A 51 -23.57 19.40 -47.44
N ALA A 52 -23.41 18.08 -47.38
CA ALA A 52 -24.07 17.27 -46.37
C ALA A 52 -23.93 17.97 -45.01
N PRO A 53 -24.97 18.03 -44.18
CA PRO A 53 -24.78 18.46 -42.81
C PRO A 53 -23.59 17.68 -42.27
N SER A 54 -22.59 18.41 -41.78
CA SER A 54 -21.61 17.81 -40.87
C SER A 54 -22.45 17.06 -39.87
N ALA A 55 -22.36 15.72 -39.82
CA ALA A 55 -22.81 15.02 -38.65
C ALA A 55 -21.98 15.64 -37.54
N ASP A 56 -22.56 16.56 -36.76
CA ASP A 56 -21.84 17.26 -35.71
C ASP A 56 -21.32 16.16 -34.80
N LEU A 57 -20.02 15.90 -34.91
CA LEU A 57 -19.37 14.84 -34.17
C LEU A 57 -19.48 15.27 -32.70
N VAL A 58 -20.40 14.63 -31.99
CA VAL A 58 -20.61 14.83 -30.57
C VAL A 58 -19.54 14.02 -29.87
N ASN A 59 -18.70 14.73 -29.14
CA ASN A 59 -17.52 14.12 -28.58
C ASN A 59 -17.41 14.50 -27.11
N TYR A 60 -17.25 13.46 -26.30
CA TYR A 60 -17.24 13.58 -24.86
C TYR A 60 -16.44 12.43 -24.28
N TYR A 61 -16.09 12.59 -23.00
CA TYR A 61 -15.54 11.52 -22.20
C TYR A 61 -16.23 11.48 -20.84
N ILE A 62 -16.04 10.38 -20.13
CA ILE A 62 -16.61 10.11 -18.83
C ILE A 62 -15.49 9.83 -17.84
N LYS A 63 -15.39 10.69 -16.83
CA LYS A 63 -14.54 10.48 -15.67
C LYS A 63 -15.32 9.73 -14.60
N VAL A 64 -14.70 8.70 -14.03
CA VAL A 64 -15.28 7.94 -12.92
C VAL A 64 -14.70 8.46 -11.62
N ARG A 65 -15.55 8.92 -10.70
CA ARG A 65 -15.15 9.54 -9.43
C ARG A 65 -15.96 8.97 -8.27
N ILE A 66 -15.55 9.32 -7.05
CA ILE A 66 -16.30 8.99 -5.83
C ILE A 66 -17.61 9.78 -5.86
N TYR A 67 -18.73 9.08 -5.71
CA TYR A 67 -20.02 9.75 -5.57
C TYR A 67 -20.12 10.43 -4.21
N ASN A 68 -20.15 11.76 -4.21
CA ASN A 68 -20.46 12.56 -3.03
C ASN A 68 -21.86 13.17 -3.21
N PRO A 69 -22.88 12.65 -2.51
CA PRO A 69 -24.23 13.17 -2.69
C PRO A 69 -24.30 14.64 -2.25
N PRO A 70 -25.10 15.49 -2.92
CA PRO A 70 -25.28 16.86 -2.49
C PRO A 70 -25.90 16.92 -1.09
N VAL A 71 -25.48 17.89 -0.27
CA VAL A 71 -26.06 18.12 1.05
C VAL A 71 -27.44 18.73 0.86
N VAL A 72 -28.48 17.89 0.88
CA VAL A 72 -29.88 18.32 0.78
C VAL A 72 -30.40 18.80 2.14
N ASP A 73 -29.95 18.17 3.23
CA ASP A 73 -30.28 18.53 4.60
C ASP A 73 -28.98 18.74 5.40
N PRO A 74 -28.64 19.97 5.82
CA PRO A 74 -27.46 20.26 6.62
C PRO A 74 -27.46 19.56 7.99
N THR A 75 -28.63 19.18 8.52
CA THR A 75 -28.77 18.50 9.82
C THR A 75 -28.52 17.00 9.72
N ASN A 76 -28.59 16.44 8.52
CA ASN A 76 -28.26 15.05 8.22
C ASN A 76 -27.53 14.95 6.88
N PRO A 77 -26.29 15.45 6.81
CA PRO A 77 -25.54 15.46 5.56
C PRO A 77 -25.30 14.03 5.07
N PRO A 78 -25.33 13.80 3.75
CA PRO A 78 -25.02 12.50 3.19
C PRO A 78 -23.64 12.01 3.63
N LYS A 79 -23.53 10.70 3.82
CA LYS A 79 -22.27 10.07 4.20
C LYS A 79 -21.24 10.31 3.10
N LYS A 80 -20.20 11.09 3.42
CA LYS A 80 -19.01 11.24 2.58
C LYS A 80 -18.22 9.94 2.59
N TYR A 81 -17.46 9.70 1.52
CA TYR A 81 -16.50 8.62 1.47
C TYR A 81 -15.59 8.66 2.70
N ASN A 82 -15.53 7.53 3.39
CA ASN A 82 -14.77 7.36 4.61
C ASN A 82 -13.81 6.18 4.52
N GLY A 83 -13.42 5.81 3.29
CA GLY A 83 -12.49 4.72 3.04
C GLY A 83 -13.17 3.36 2.99
N GLU A 84 -14.47 3.28 2.74
CA GLU A 84 -15.26 2.06 2.85
C GLU A 84 -15.08 1.05 1.69
N PHE A 85 -14.31 1.40 0.67
CA PHE A 85 -13.85 0.53 -0.43
C PHE A 85 -12.56 1.12 -1.02
N GLY A 86 -11.75 0.33 -1.72
CA GLY A 86 -10.53 0.85 -2.34
C GLY A 86 -10.88 1.67 -3.57
N PHE A 87 -10.41 2.91 -3.64
CA PHE A 87 -10.60 3.75 -4.82
C PHE A 87 -9.38 4.62 -5.05
N ASP A 88 -8.75 4.45 -6.20
CA ASP A 88 -7.57 5.21 -6.57
C ASP A 88 -7.66 5.71 -8.00
N TRP A 89 -7.28 6.97 -8.22
CA TRP A 89 -7.53 7.66 -9.47
C TRP A 89 -6.50 8.78 -9.69
N ILE A 90 -6.32 9.16 -10.95
CA ILE A 90 -5.57 10.35 -11.34
C ILE A 90 -6.48 11.24 -12.17
N ASP A 91 -6.21 12.54 -12.15
CA ASP A 91 -6.85 13.47 -13.07
C ASP A 91 -5.88 13.77 -14.21
N VAL A 92 -6.27 13.38 -15.42
CA VAL A 92 -5.51 13.68 -16.63
C VAL A 92 -6.32 14.65 -17.49
N ASP A 93 -5.65 15.67 -18.02
CA ASP A 93 -6.20 16.49 -19.09
C ASP A 93 -6.24 15.65 -20.38
N PRO A 94 -7.43 15.38 -20.95
CA PRO A 94 -7.51 14.46 -22.08
C PRO A 94 -6.91 14.98 -23.37
N SER A 95 -6.60 16.27 -23.48
CA SER A 95 -6.03 16.88 -24.68
C SER A 95 -4.50 16.99 -24.60
N SER A 96 -3.96 17.33 -23.43
CA SER A 96 -2.51 17.46 -23.22
C SER A 96 -1.85 16.22 -22.61
N GLU A 97 -2.65 15.25 -22.15
CA GLU A 97 -2.21 14.13 -21.30
C GLU A 97 -1.54 14.57 -19.98
N GLU A 98 -1.72 15.82 -19.58
CA GLU A 98 -1.12 16.34 -18.37
C GLU A 98 -1.78 15.75 -17.12
N VAL A 99 -0.98 15.18 -16.23
CA VAL A 99 -1.42 14.77 -14.89
C VAL A 99 -1.60 16.02 -14.04
N LEU A 100 -2.86 16.30 -13.67
CA LEU A 100 -3.24 17.45 -12.86
C LEU A 100 -3.25 17.08 -11.37
N LYS A 101 -3.85 15.93 -11.05
CA LYS A 101 -4.01 15.44 -9.67
C LYS A 101 -3.79 13.94 -9.57
N ILE A 102 -3.37 13.51 -8.39
CA ILE A 102 -3.40 12.11 -7.96
C ILE A 102 -4.34 12.07 -6.78
N GLN A 103 -5.50 11.43 -6.96
CA GLN A 103 -6.64 11.57 -6.07
C GLN A 103 -6.96 13.07 -5.86
N ASP A 104 -7.11 13.52 -4.62
CA ASP A 104 -7.37 14.92 -4.29
C ASP A 104 -6.09 15.75 -4.14
N VAL A 105 -4.93 15.21 -4.51
CA VAL A 105 -3.62 15.86 -4.33
C VAL A 105 -3.13 16.44 -5.66
N ASP A 106 -2.85 17.74 -5.68
CA ASP A 106 -2.26 18.40 -6.86
C ASP A 106 -0.88 17.81 -7.20
N PHE A 107 -0.59 17.64 -8.50
CA PHE A 107 0.70 17.15 -8.99
C PHE A 107 1.90 18.00 -8.49
N SER A 108 1.67 19.28 -8.18
CA SER A 108 2.67 20.20 -7.60
C SER A 108 3.14 19.80 -6.18
N ASN A 109 2.42 18.89 -5.51
CA ASN A 109 2.78 18.36 -4.20
C ASN A 109 3.58 17.06 -4.28
N VAL A 110 3.84 16.51 -5.47
CA VAL A 110 4.83 15.44 -5.65
C VAL A 110 6.24 16.05 -5.55
N GLU A 111 7.09 15.51 -4.67
CA GLU A 111 8.48 15.96 -4.49
C GLU A 111 9.48 15.02 -5.13
N TYR A 112 9.27 13.71 -4.99
CA TYR A 112 10.14 12.69 -5.53
C TYR A 112 9.31 11.60 -6.22
N PHE A 113 9.96 10.88 -7.12
CA PHE A 113 9.38 9.72 -7.76
C PHE A 113 10.45 8.66 -7.98
N TYR A 114 10.02 7.41 -8.05
CA TYR A 114 10.90 6.32 -8.45
C TYR A 114 11.01 6.28 -9.99
N LYS A 115 12.22 6.48 -10.49
CA LYS A 115 12.57 6.28 -11.91
C LYS A 115 13.15 4.88 -12.08
N LYS A 116 12.37 4.04 -12.74
CA LYS A 116 12.77 2.68 -13.08
C LYS A 116 14.05 2.66 -13.92
N GLY A 117 14.95 1.74 -13.56
CA GLY A 117 16.18 1.51 -14.31
C GLY A 117 15.94 1.03 -15.75
N ALA A 118 16.91 1.27 -16.62
CA ALA A 118 16.79 0.92 -18.05
C ALA A 118 16.90 -0.59 -18.32
N THR A 119 17.44 -1.36 -17.35
CA THR A 119 17.66 -2.81 -17.48
C THR A 119 17.27 -3.54 -16.20
N ALA A 120 17.11 -4.86 -16.26
CA ALA A 120 16.82 -5.67 -15.07
C ALA A 120 17.95 -5.67 -14.00
N ASN A 121 19.16 -5.24 -14.37
CA ASN A 121 20.29 -5.10 -13.45
C ASN A 121 20.43 -3.68 -12.90
N ASP A 122 19.61 -2.75 -13.36
CA ASP A 122 19.53 -1.37 -12.89
C ASP A 122 18.32 -1.26 -11.95
N LEU A 123 18.59 -1.10 -10.65
CA LEU A 123 17.58 -0.93 -9.59
C LEU A 123 16.89 0.45 -9.64
N GLY A 124 17.16 1.29 -10.65
CA GLY A 124 16.58 2.62 -10.75
C GLY A 124 17.09 3.58 -9.68
N ASP A 125 16.37 4.70 -9.52
CA ASP A 125 16.61 5.65 -8.45
C ASP A 125 15.37 6.42 -8.01
N ILE A 126 15.38 6.93 -6.77
CA ILE A 126 14.42 7.95 -6.33
C ILE A 126 15.01 9.31 -6.68
N ILE A 127 14.32 10.06 -7.53
CA ILE A 127 14.76 11.37 -8.00
C ILE A 127 13.72 12.45 -7.71
N ALA A 128 14.22 13.67 -7.48
CA ALA A 128 13.36 14.82 -7.29
C ALA A 128 12.57 15.11 -8.57
N LYS A 129 11.27 15.37 -8.44
CA LYS A 129 10.40 15.79 -9.56
C LYS A 129 10.98 17.00 -10.29
N SER A 130 11.57 17.94 -9.55
CA SER A 130 12.19 19.14 -10.13
C SER A 130 13.38 18.86 -11.03
N ALA A 131 14.00 17.68 -10.92
CA ALA A 131 15.13 17.28 -11.77
C ALA A 131 14.67 16.58 -13.06
N ASP A 132 13.48 15.97 -13.06
CA ASP A 132 12.95 15.22 -14.21
C ASP A 132 11.41 15.15 -14.15
N GLU A 133 10.74 16.27 -14.42
CA GLU A 133 9.29 16.36 -14.30
C GLU A 133 8.56 15.48 -15.32
N GLN A 134 9.10 15.37 -16.54
CA GLN A 134 8.55 14.47 -17.55
C GLN A 134 8.69 13.02 -17.13
N GLY A 135 9.84 12.62 -16.58
CA GLY A 135 10.01 11.28 -16.02
C GLY A 135 9.01 10.96 -14.91
N ALA A 136 8.63 11.95 -14.09
CA ALA A 136 7.59 11.77 -13.08
C ALA A 136 6.22 11.53 -13.73
N LYS A 137 5.86 12.32 -14.75
CA LYS A 137 4.61 12.13 -15.52
C LYS A 137 4.59 10.76 -16.20
N ASP A 138 5.70 10.34 -16.82
CA ASP A 138 5.85 9.03 -17.46
C ASP A 138 5.71 7.88 -16.44
N ALA A 139 6.29 8.02 -15.26
CA ALA A 139 6.16 7.03 -14.19
C ALA A 139 4.70 6.88 -13.71
N ILE A 140 3.98 7.99 -13.57
CA ILE A 140 2.55 7.97 -13.21
C ILE A 140 1.74 7.30 -14.31
N THR A 141 1.87 7.77 -15.54
CA THR A 141 1.07 7.26 -16.68
C THR A 141 1.38 5.79 -16.99
N ALA A 142 2.58 5.29 -16.69
CA ALA A 142 2.91 3.87 -16.79
C ALA A 142 2.28 3.01 -15.68
N SER A 143 1.95 3.62 -14.54
CA SER A 143 1.40 2.94 -13.36
C SER A 143 -0.13 2.94 -13.35
N TYR A 144 -0.73 3.99 -13.90
CA TYR A 144 -2.17 4.11 -14.03
C TYR A 144 -2.63 3.63 -15.41
N ARG A 145 -3.82 3.05 -15.46
CA ARG A 145 -4.44 2.66 -16.73
C ARG A 145 -5.06 3.89 -17.38
N LEU A 146 -4.66 4.15 -18.62
CA LEU A 146 -5.26 5.18 -19.46
C LEU A 146 -5.98 4.51 -20.64
N SER A 147 -7.17 4.99 -20.97
CA SER A 147 -7.88 4.59 -22.19
C SER A 147 -7.73 5.66 -23.26
N GLU A 148 -7.79 5.26 -24.52
CA GLU A 148 -7.93 6.20 -25.64
C GLU A 148 -9.23 7.01 -25.49
N CYS A 149 -9.14 8.32 -25.77
CA CYS A 149 -10.28 9.23 -25.86
C CYS A 149 -10.88 9.14 -27.28
N PRO A 150 -12.21 9.05 -27.43
CA PRO A 150 -12.84 9.10 -28.75
C PRO A 150 -12.57 10.45 -29.43
N LYS A 151 -12.50 10.48 -30.77
CA LYS A 151 -12.14 11.71 -31.51
C LYS A 151 -13.12 12.84 -31.17
N PRO A 152 -12.66 14.13 -31.08
CA PRO A 152 -11.48 14.71 -31.65
C PRO A 152 -10.50 15.09 -30.53
N CYS A 153 -10.57 14.45 -29.34
CA CYS A 153 -9.44 14.48 -28.41
C CYS A 153 -8.32 13.78 -29.18
N LYS A 154 -7.57 14.58 -29.92
CA LYS A 154 -6.63 14.15 -30.94
C LYS A 154 -5.54 13.38 -30.20
N ASP A 155 -5.54 12.06 -30.34
CA ASP A 155 -4.58 11.17 -29.68
C ASP A 155 -4.62 11.22 -28.13
N GLY A 156 -5.72 11.73 -27.56
CA GLY A 156 -5.86 11.99 -26.13
C GLY A 156 -6.13 10.76 -25.27
N LYS A 157 -5.86 10.86 -23.96
CA LYS A 157 -6.06 9.77 -22.99
C LYS A 157 -6.97 10.17 -21.85
N ILE A 158 -7.80 9.23 -21.41
CA ILE A 158 -8.68 9.39 -20.25
C ILE A 158 -8.26 8.44 -19.14
N ASP A 159 -8.32 8.93 -17.90
CA ASP A 159 -7.96 8.15 -16.73
C ASP A 159 -8.98 7.03 -16.45
N MET A 160 -8.49 5.86 -16.05
CA MET A 160 -9.31 4.74 -15.58
C MET A 160 -8.96 4.46 -14.11
N PRO A 161 -9.82 4.81 -13.16
CA PRO A 161 -9.52 4.57 -11.76
C PRO A 161 -9.53 3.08 -11.43
N PHE A 162 -8.88 2.74 -10.32
CA PHE A 162 -8.92 1.44 -9.69
C PHE A 162 -9.98 1.41 -8.60
N VAL A 163 -10.70 0.30 -8.52
CA VAL A 163 -11.76 0.07 -7.54
C VAL A 163 -11.56 -1.31 -6.92
N LEU A 164 -11.54 -1.40 -5.58
CA LEU A 164 -11.51 -2.67 -4.85
C LEU A 164 -12.71 -2.77 -3.93
N MET A 165 -13.50 -3.83 -4.09
CA MET A 165 -14.67 -4.13 -3.27
C MET A 165 -14.68 -5.60 -2.89
N LYS A 166 -15.02 -5.94 -1.64
CA LYS A 166 -15.23 -7.32 -1.24
C LYS A 166 -16.51 -7.90 -1.85
N PRO A 167 -16.59 -9.24 -2.01
CA PRO A 167 -17.83 -9.92 -2.36
C PRO A 167 -19.01 -9.50 -1.46
N GLY A 168 -20.16 -9.26 -2.07
CA GLY A 168 -21.37 -8.81 -1.39
C GLY A 168 -21.48 -7.30 -1.16
N GLN A 169 -20.40 -6.53 -1.34
CA GLN A 169 -20.46 -5.07 -1.21
C GLN A 169 -21.17 -4.39 -2.38
N GLU A 170 -21.82 -3.27 -2.07
CA GLU A 170 -22.43 -2.37 -3.02
C GLU A 170 -21.91 -0.95 -2.80
N ILE A 171 -21.51 -0.26 -3.87
CA ILE A 171 -21.04 1.13 -3.83
C ILE A 171 -21.73 1.95 -4.91
N SER A 172 -21.63 3.27 -4.78
CA SER A 172 -22.04 4.22 -5.81
C SER A 172 -20.84 5.06 -6.23
N LEU A 173 -20.63 5.16 -7.54
CA LEU A 173 -19.63 6.02 -8.17
C LEU A 173 -20.34 7.08 -9.02
N SER A 174 -19.71 8.24 -9.19
CA SER A 174 -20.13 9.24 -10.16
C SER A 174 -19.48 8.99 -11.50
N LEU A 175 -20.28 9.11 -12.56
CA LEU A 175 -19.83 9.21 -13.94
C LEU A 175 -20.04 10.66 -14.36
N GLU A 176 -18.95 11.40 -14.51
CA GLU A 176 -18.94 12.82 -14.84
C GLU A 176 -18.76 12.98 -16.35
N VAL A 177 -19.82 13.42 -17.02
CA VAL A 177 -19.81 13.64 -18.48
C VAL A 177 -19.17 14.98 -18.80
N ALA A 178 -18.12 14.95 -19.63
CA ALA A 178 -17.42 16.14 -20.09
C ALA A 178 -17.48 16.24 -21.62
N LEU A 179 -18.29 17.17 -22.13
CA LEU A 179 -18.43 17.47 -23.55
C LEU A 179 -17.20 18.26 -24.05
N THR A 180 -16.57 17.78 -25.12
CA THR A 180 -15.43 18.45 -25.77
C THR A 180 -15.82 19.16 -27.05
N SER A 181 -16.80 18.64 -27.80
CA SER A 181 -17.40 19.33 -28.95
C SER A 181 -18.77 18.76 -29.31
N GLY A 182 -19.57 19.53 -30.06
CA GLY A 182 -20.90 19.12 -30.52
C GLY A 182 -21.99 19.35 -29.47
N VAL A 183 -23.13 18.67 -29.63
CA VAL A 183 -24.28 18.75 -28.71
C VAL A 183 -24.79 17.33 -28.44
N LEU A 184 -24.91 16.94 -27.18
CA LEU A 184 -25.46 15.63 -26.80
C LEU A 184 -26.95 15.56 -27.18
N ASN A 185 -27.26 14.79 -28.23
CA ASN A 185 -28.61 14.59 -28.75
C ASN A 185 -29.00 13.11 -28.61
N ASN A 186 -29.63 12.75 -27.50
CA ASN A 186 -30.03 11.37 -27.18
C ASN A 186 -28.88 10.35 -27.20
N GLU A 187 -27.65 10.81 -26.93
CA GLU A 187 -26.50 9.92 -26.83
C GLU A 187 -26.70 8.93 -25.70
N LYS A 188 -26.43 7.66 -25.98
CA LYS A 188 -26.63 6.56 -25.05
C LYS A 188 -25.29 5.95 -24.68
N ILE A 189 -25.06 5.86 -23.37
CA ILE A 189 -23.96 5.06 -22.83
C ILE A 189 -24.50 3.74 -22.31
N TYR A 190 -23.64 2.73 -22.33
CA TYR A 190 -23.93 1.47 -21.68
C TYR A 190 -22.69 0.82 -21.07
N LEU A 191 -22.95 -0.05 -20.11
CA LEU A 191 -21.97 -0.83 -19.38
C LEU A 191 -22.50 -2.25 -19.22
N GLU A 192 -21.63 -3.24 -19.39
CA GLU A 192 -21.98 -4.66 -19.27
C GLU A 192 -21.32 -5.26 -18.04
N GLY A 193 -22.15 -5.81 -17.15
CA GLY A 193 -21.71 -6.65 -16.04
C GLY A 193 -21.26 -8.04 -16.50
N ASN A 194 -20.82 -8.85 -15.55
CA ASN A 194 -20.45 -10.23 -15.76
C ASN A 194 -20.85 -11.06 -14.52
N ASP A 195 -20.41 -12.31 -14.45
CA ASP A 195 -20.74 -13.19 -13.31
C ASP A 195 -20.18 -12.71 -11.96
N PHE A 196 -19.27 -11.73 -11.97
CA PHE A 196 -18.58 -11.20 -10.79
C PHE A 196 -19.13 -9.85 -10.35
N TYR A 197 -19.64 -9.05 -11.28
CA TYR A 197 -20.07 -7.68 -11.03
C TYR A 197 -21.38 -7.37 -11.75
N SER A 198 -22.31 -6.77 -11.01
CA SER A 198 -23.56 -6.23 -11.54
C SER A 198 -23.53 -4.70 -11.47
N PHE A 199 -23.95 -4.06 -12.57
CA PHE A 199 -24.01 -2.62 -12.69
C PHE A 199 -25.45 -2.11 -12.86
N GLU A 200 -25.70 -0.89 -12.41
CA GLU A 200 -26.94 -0.16 -12.62
C GLU A 200 -26.62 1.34 -12.77
N LEU A 201 -27.00 1.91 -13.92
CA LEU A 201 -27.02 3.35 -14.12
C LEU A 201 -28.35 3.90 -13.58
N VAL A 202 -28.30 4.73 -12.54
CA VAL A 202 -29.51 5.25 -11.90
C VAL A 202 -30.33 6.09 -12.88
N GLY A 203 -31.62 5.78 -12.99
CA GLY A 203 -32.52 6.38 -13.98
C GLY A 203 -32.24 5.95 -15.42
N GLY A 204 -31.55 4.82 -15.61
CA GLY A 204 -31.37 4.13 -16.90
C GLY A 204 -32.24 2.88 -17.03
N THR A 205 -32.01 2.11 -18.09
CA THR A 205 -32.65 0.81 -18.34
C THR A 205 -31.64 -0.31 -18.15
N LYS A 206 -32.07 -1.45 -17.60
CA LYS A 206 -31.23 -2.65 -17.44
C LYS A 206 -31.88 -3.85 -18.12
N THR A 207 -31.15 -4.47 -19.04
CA THR A 207 -31.58 -5.66 -19.79
C THR A 207 -30.50 -6.74 -19.65
N GLY A 208 -30.78 -7.78 -18.86
CA GLY A 208 -29.78 -8.78 -18.49
C GLY A 208 -28.59 -8.13 -17.77
N ASN A 209 -27.38 -8.34 -18.30
CA ASN A 209 -26.15 -7.75 -17.75
C ASN A 209 -25.83 -6.35 -18.31
N LYS A 210 -26.55 -5.87 -19.33
CA LYS A 210 -26.36 -4.54 -19.92
C LYS A 210 -27.19 -3.52 -19.15
N THR A 211 -26.58 -2.44 -18.69
CA THR A 211 -27.27 -1.24 -18.21
C THR A 211 -26.97 -0.08 -19.16
N GLU A 212 -27.96 0.74 -19.48
CA GLU A 212 -27.84 1.84 -20.43
C GLU A 212 -28.62 3.08 -19.98
N LYS A 213 -28.13 4.27 -20.35
CA LYS A 213 -28.76 5.54 -20.01
C LYS A 213 -28.48 6.57 -21.09
N ILE A 214 -29.48 7.39 -21.40
CA ILE A 214 -29.30 8.60 -22.23
C ILE A 214 -28.62 9.66 -21.36
N ILE A 215 -27.63 10.34 -21.91
CA ILE A 215 -26.81 11.32 -21.19
C ILE A 215 -27.10 12.75 -21.62
N ALA A 216 -26.85 13.70 -20.71
CA ALA A 216 -26.88 15.13 -20.97
C ALA A 216 -25.53 15.80 -20.64
N ASP A 217 -25.31 17.02 -21.16
CA ASP A 217 -24.08 17.78 -20.91
C ASP A 217 -23.96 18.13 -19.42
N LYS A 218 -22.75 17.93 -18.86
CA LYS A 218 -22.42 18.12 -17.43
C LYS A 218 -23.28 17.32 -16.47
N GLU A 219 -23.92 16.27 -16.94
CA GLU A 219 -24.66 15.35 -16.08
C GLU A 219 -23.69 14.54 -15.22
N ILE A 220 -24.03 14.40 -13.93
CA ILE A 220 -23.40 13.45 -13.02
C ILE A 220 -24.33 12.25 -12.91
N ILE A 221 -23.94 11.14 -13.52
CA ILE A 221 -24.72 9.90 -13.50
C ILE A 221 -24.22 9.04 -12.35
N VAL A 222 -25.15 8.50 -11.55
CA VAL A 222 -24.80 7.57 -10.47
C VAL A 222 -24.72 6.16 -11.03
N LEU A 223 -23.55 5.54 -10.92
CA LEU A 223 -23.31 4.14 -11.21
C LEU A 223 -23.29 3.35 -9.90
N LYS A 224 -24.27 2.47 -9.71
CA LYS A 224 -24.22 1.48 -8.63
C LYS A 224 -23.47 0.25 -9.10
N ILE A 225 -22.54 -0.21 -8.27
CA ILE A 225 -21.74 -1.40 -8.51
C ILE A 225 -22.00 -2.37 -7.37
N LYS A 226 -22.36 -3.60 -7.70
CA LYS A 226 -22.47 -4.71 -6.76
C LYS A 226 -21.45 -5.78 -7.09
N CYS A 227 -20.59 -6.11 -6.14
CA CYS A 227 -19.68 -7.25 -6.24
C CYS A 227 -20.42 -8.53 -5.83
N LEU A 228 -20.53 -9.49 -6.75
CA LEU A 228 -21.28 -10.73 -6.57
C LEU A 228 -20.41 -11.84 -5.97
N LYS A 229 -19.16 -11.95 -6.42
CA LYS A 229 -18.19 -12.97 -5.98
C LYS A 229 -16.75 -12.48 -6.23
N GLU A 230 -15.78 -13.20 -5.67
CA GLU A 230 -14.35 -12.91 -5.88
C GLU A 230 -13.98 -13.01 -7.36
N SER A 231 -13.14 -12.09 -7.82
CA SER A 231 -12.68 -11.96 -9.20
C SER A 231 -11.20 -11.62 -9.24
N LEU A 232 -10.55 -12.05 -10.32
CA LEU A 232 -9.27 -11.46 -10.74
C LEU A 232 -9.48 -10.03 -11.23
N GLU A 233 -8.38 -9.29 -11.33
CA GLU A 233 -8.39 -7.93 -11.86
C GLU A 233 -9.05 -7.88 -13.25
N THR A 234 -10.04 -7.00 -13.41
CA THR A 234 -10.84 -6.90 -14.64
C THR A 234 -11.13 -5.43 -14.95
N THR A 235 -10.88 -5.02 -16.19
CA THR A 235 -11.21 -3.67 -16.67
C THR A 235 -12.57 -3.64 -17.35
N PHE A 236 -13.39 -2.67 -16.93
CA PHE A 236 -14.68 -2.39 -17.53
C PHE A 236 -14.62 -1.09 -18.31
N LYS A 237 -15.22 -1.10 -19.50
CA LYS A 237 -15.27 0.04 -20.42
C LYS A 237 -16.70 0.53 -20.54
N ILE A 238 -16.89 1.84 -20.44
CA ILE A 238 -18.15 2.52 -20.72
C ILE A 238 -18.16 2.78 -22.22
N LYS A 239 -19.19 2.27 -22.90
CA LYS A 239 -19.31 2.33 -24.36
C LYS A 239 -20.41 3.29 -24.76
N GLN A 240 -20.20 4.00 -25.86
CA GLN A 240 -21.22 4.78 -26.54
C GLN A 240 -21.86 3.96 -27.66
N GLU A 241 -23.18 4.04 -27.77
CA GLU A 241 -23.95 3.50 -28.89
C GLU A 241 -24.49 4.68 -29.71
N ASN A 242 -23.81 5.02 -30.80
CA ASN A 242 -24.30 6.01 -31.78
C ASN A 242 -24.91 5.26 -32.98
N PRO A 243 -26.12 5.63 -33.45
CA PRO A 243 -26.77 4.98 -34.58
C PRO A 243 -25.98 4.99 -35.91
N THR A 244 -24.90 5.78 -36.01
CA THR A 244 -24.07 5.92 -37.23
C THR A 244 -22.60 5.53 -37.08
N GLN A 245 -22.14 5.12 -35.90
CA GLN A 245 -20.71 4.82 -35.63
C GLN A 245 -20.47 3.45 -34.98
N LYS A 246 -19.20 3.02 -35.02
CA LYS A 246 -18.68 1.84 -34.32
C LYS A 246 -18.77 2.07 -32.80
N LEU A 247 -18.88 1.02 -32.01
CA LEU A 247 -18.82 1.10 -30.55
C LEU A 247 -17.51 1.76 -30.09
N GLU A 248 -17.60 2.95 -29.51
CA GLU A 248 -16.45 3.70 -28.98
C GLU A 248 -16.42 3.66 -27.45
N THR A 249 -15.22 3.64 -26.88
CA THR A 249 -15.01 3.68 -25.43
C THR A 249 -14.92 5.14 -25.00
N VAL A 250 -15.81 5.57 -24.12
CA VAL A 250 -15.89 6.96 -23.61
C VAL A 250 -15.40 7.09 -22.18
N GLY A 251 -15.08 5.98 -21.51
CA GLY A 251 -14.62 5.94 -20.12
C GLY A 251 -14.45 4.52 -19.61
N GLY A 252 -14.13 4.38 -18.33
CA GLY A 252 -14.13 3.08 -17.66
C GLY A 252 -13.32 3.09 -16.37
N PHE A 253 -13.17 1.90 -15.80
CA PHE A 253 -12.48 1.68 -14.52
C PHE A 253 -11.96 0.25 -14.44
N THR A 254 -11.05 -0.01 -13.51
CA THR A 254 -10.49 -1.35 -13.27
C THR A 254 -10.90 -1.84 -11.90
N MET A 255 -11.61 -2.96 -11.85
CA MET A 255 -11.86 -3.69 -10.62
C MET A 255 -10.58 -4.48 -10.28
N MET A 256 -9.96 -4.18 -9.13
CA MET A 256 -8.78 -4.88 -8.63
C MET A 256 -9.13 -6.32 -8.23
N GLU A 257 -8.12 -7.20 -8.16
CA GLU A 257 -8.29 -8.52 -7.55
C GLU A 257 -8.78 -8.36 -6.10
N ASN A 258 -9.90 -8.99 -5.77
CA ASN A 258 -10.64 -8.73 -4.54
C ASN A 258 -10.84 -9.98 -3.67
N LYS A 259 -9.98 -10.99 -3.82
CA LYS A 259 -9.93 -12.12 -2.89
C LYS A 259 -9.79 -11.61 -1.46
N VAL A 260 -10.66 -12.08 -0.57
CA VAL A 260 -10.64 -11.67 0.84
C VAL A 260 -9.45 -12.32 1.55
N LEU A 261 -8.63 -11.49 2.20
CA LEU A 261 -7.43 -11.94 2.93
C LEU A 261 -7.65 -11.73 4.43
N LYS A 262 -7.31 -12.72 5.25
CA LYS A 262 -7.59 -12.69 6.69
C LYS A 262 -6.36 -12.33 7.51
N LEU A 263 -6.40 -11.21 8.23
CA LEU A 263 -5.34 -10.81 9.15
C LEU A 263 -5.78 -11.11 10.59
N LYS A 264 -5.14 -12.10 11.21
CA LYS A 264 -5.46 -12.54 12.56
C LYS A 264 -4.51 -11.93 13.58
N PHE A 265 -5.05 -11.15 14.50
CA PHE A 265 -4.30 -10.49 15.56
C PHE A 265 -4.73 -10.96 16.94
N ARG A 266 -3.77 -11.09 17.85
CA ARG A 266 -4.04 -11.08 19.29
C ARG A 266 -3.77 -9.69 19.84
N VAL A 267 -4.74 -9.14 20.56
CA VAL A 267 -4.56 -7.86 21.27
C VAL A 267 -4.08 -8.15 22.68
N ILE A 268 -2.96 -7.57 23.08
CA ILE A 268 -2.41 -7.69 24.43
C ILE A 268 -2.22 -6.32 25.07
N ALA A 269 -2.18 -6.27 26.40
CA ALA A 269 -1.80 -5.06 27.13
C ALA A 269 -0.38 -5.14 27.69
N LEU A 270 0.36 -4.04 27.63
CA LEU A 270 1.63 -3.82 28.28
C LEU A 270 1.40 -2.85 29.46
N VAL A 271 1.57 -3.37 30.67
CA VAL A 271 1.31 -2.62 31.92
C VAL A 271 2.46 -2.83 32.90
N ALA A 272 2.55 -1.99 33.92
CA ALA A 272 3.50 -2.22 35.01
C ALA A 272 3.01 -3.31 35.96
N ASN A 273 3.95 -4.05 36.55
CA ASN A 273 3.69 -5.05 37.58
C ASN A 273 3.33 -4.40 38.92
N GLU A 274 2.06 -4.05 39.06
CA GLU A 274 1.46 -3.38 40.22
C GLU A 274 0.14 -4.10 40.58
N PRO A 275 -0.41 -3.95 41.81
CA PRO A 275 -1.69 -4.56 42.18
C PRO A 275 -2.86 -4.21 41.24
N THR A 276 -2.76 -3.08 40.52
CA THR A 276 -3.77 -2.62 39.56
C THR A 276 -3.52 -3.05 38.11
N ALA A 277 -2.53 -3.91 37.84
CA ALA A 277 -2.14 -4.30 36.48
C ALA A 277 -3.32 -4.84 35.64
N SER A 278 -4.13 -5.73 36.24
CA SER A 278 -5.31 -6.29 35.58
C SER A 278 -6.36 -5.23 35.26
N ALA A 279 -6.63 -4.29 36.17
CA ALA A 279 -7.57 -3.20 35.96
C ALA A 279 -7.10 -2.23 34.86
N LYS A 280 -5.79 -1.93 34.81
CA LYS A 280 -5.17 -1.12 33.74
C LYS A 280 -5.28 -1.81 32.38
N ALA A 281 -4.98 -3.11 32.32
CA ALA A 281 -5.15 -3.90 31.11
C ALA A 281 -6.61 -3.91 30.64
N GLN A 282 -7.57 -4.10 31.56
CA GLN A 282 -8.98 -4.03 31.26
C GLN A 282 -9.39 -2.67 30.67
N ALA A 283 -8.90 -1.56 31.25
CA ALA A 283 -9.18 -0.23 30.75
C ALA A 283 -8.64 0.00 29.31
N LEU A 284 -7.47 -0.54 28.99
CA LEU A 284 -6.91 -0.48 27.63
C LEU A 284 -7.76 -1.28 26.63
N PHE A 285 -8.18 -2.50 26.98
CA PHE A 285 -9.08 -3.29 26.14
C PHE A 285 -10.44 -2.61 25.97
N GLN A 286 -10.95 -1.98 27.02
CA GLN A 286 -12.21 -1.24 26.96
C GLN A 286 -12.11 -0.08 25.97
N LYS A 287 -11.02 0.71 26.01
CA LYS A 287 -10.76 1.76 25.02
C LYS A 287 -10.71 1.23 23.58
N PHE A 288 -9.99 0.13 23.35
CA PHE A 288 -9.92 -0.49 22.02
C PHE A 288 -11.30 -0.90 21.50
N LYS A 289 -12.13 -1.50 22.36
CA LYS A 289 -13.49 -1.94 22.05
C LYS A 289 -14.44 -0.76 21.80
N ASP A 290 -14.46 0.21 22.71
CA ASP A 290 -15.37 1.36 22.65
C ASP A 290 -15.09 2.27 21.45
N ASN A 291 -13.83 2.37 21.04
CA ASN A 291 -13.44 3.08 19.84
C ASN A 291 -13.69 2.31 18.53
N LYS A 292 -14.24 1.09 18.61
CA LYS A 292 -14.63 0.26 17.47
C LYS A 292 -13.49 0.09 16.46
N VAL A 293 -12.28 -0.17 16.97
CA VAL A 293 -11.07 -0.25 16.14
C VAL A 293 -11.19 -1.40 15.14
N LYS A 294 -11.67 -2.58 15.57
CA LYS A 294 -11.86 -3.74 14.71
C LYS A 294 -12.84 -3.45 13.57
N GLU A 295 -13.95 -2.79 13.87
CA GLU A 295 -14.98 -2.41 12.90
C GLU A 295 -14.39 -1.42 11.90
N TYR A 296 -13.68 -0.38 12.37
CA TYR A 296 -13.01 0.58 11.49
C TYR A 296 -12.01 -0.08 10.54
N LEU A 297 -11.20 -1.02 11.03
CA LEU A 297 -10.25 -1.75 10.18
C LEU A 297 -10.98 -2.58 9.09
N ASN A 298 -12.12 -3.19 9.44
CA ASN A 298 -12.87 -4.09 8.56
C ASN A 298 -13.84 -3.40 7.60
N GLU A 299 -14.36 -2.23 7.97
CA GLU A 299 -15.38 -1.48 7.22
C GLU A 299 -14.80 -0.27 6.50
N ASN A 300 -13.63 0.23 6.92
CA ASN A 300 -12.97 1.40 6.35
C ASN A 300 -11.55 1.05 5.90
N SER A 301 -10.53 1.32 6.71
CA SER A 301 -9.13 1.36 6.26
C SER A 301 -8.67 0.11 5.49
N LEU A 302 -8.60 -1.06 6.13
CA LEU A 302 -8.08 -2.28 5.51
C LEU A 302 -9.11 -2.95 4.60
N ASN A 303 -10.39 -2.55 4.69
CA ASN A 303 -11.40 -2.93 3.70
C ASN A 303 -10.99 -2.52 2.28
N GLN A 304 -10.31 -1.38 2.14
CA GLN A 304 -9.83 -0.85 0.87
C GLN A 304 -8.85 -1.79 0.16
N ALA A 305 -8.15 -2.64 0.92
CA ALA A 305 -7.21 -3.62 0.39
C ALA A 305 -7.79 -5.05 0.37
N GLY A 306 -9.07 -5.21 0.72
CA GLY A 306 -9.76 -6.51 0.73
C GLY A 306 -9.42 -7.37 1.95
N TYR A 307 -8.99 -6.78 3.07
CA TYR A 307 -8.68 -7.52 4.29
C TYR A 307 -9.86 -7.68 5.22
N GLU A 308 -9.96 -8.84 5.86
CA GLU A 308 -10.78 -9.10 7.04
C GLU A 308 -9.85 -9.25 8.27
N VAL A 309 -10.00 -8.35 9.24
CA VAL A 309 -9.28 -8.38 10.50
C VAL A 309 -10.03 -9.21 11.53
N GLU A 310 -9.39 -10.28 12.00
CA GLU A 310 -9.87 -11.14 13.06
C GLU A 310 -9.11 -10.86 14.36
N ILE A 311 -9.85 -10.62 15.44
CA ILE A 311 -9.27 -10.54 16.79
C ILE A 311 -9.36 -11.93 17.42
N GLU A 312 -8.22 -12.59 17.59
CA GLU A 312 -8.15 -13.97 18.08
C GLU A 312 -8.76 -14.12 19.47
N ASN A 313 -8.53 -13.13 20.34
CA ASN A 313 -9.08 -13.09 21.69
C ASN A 313 -10.40 -12.31 21.76
N GLN A 314 -11.25 -12.38 20.72
CA GLN A 314 -12.57 -11.73 20.71
C GLN A 314 -13.43 -12.12 21.91
N ALA A 315 -13.44 -13.40 22.31
CA ALA A 315 -14.21 -13.87 23.47
C ALA A 315 -13.82 -13.17 24.79
N MET A 316 -12.57 -12.72 24.92
CA MET A 316 -12.14 -11.89 26.05
C MET A 316 -12.82 -10.52 26.02
N PHE A 317 -12.91 -9.89 24.85
CA PHE A 317 -13.63 -8.62 24.70
C PHE A 317 -15.13 -8.75 24.94
N ASP A 318 -15.72 -9.90 24.59
CA ASP A 318 -17.16 -10.16 24.78
C ASP A 318 -17.52 -10.33 26.26
N THR A 319 -16.57 -10.78 27.08
CA THR A 319 -16.72 -11.03 28.53
C THR A 319 -15.95 -10.02 29.42
N LEU A 320 -15.49 -8.92 28.82
CA LEU A 320 -14.66 -7.90 29.46
C LEU A 320 -15.31 -7.39 30.75
N GLY A 321 -14.59 -7.51 31.87
CA GLY A 321 -15.05 -7.13 33.22
C GLY A 321 -15.51 -8.27 34.13
N SER A 322 -15.62 -9.49 33.60
CA SER A 322 -15.87 -10.70 34.42
C SER A 322 -14.91 -11.87 34.12
N GLY A 323 -14.21 -11.82 32.99
CA GLY A 323 -13.23 -12.84 32.57
C GLY A 323 -11.83 -12.65 33.16
N ASP A 324 -11.07 -13.75 33.23
CA ASP A 324 -9.64 -13.73 33.55
C ASP A 324 -8.84 -13.11 32.39
N LEU A 325 -8.10 -12.04 32.69
CA LEU A 325 -7.27 -11.32 31.72
C LEU A 325 -5.80 -11.78 31.72
N ASP A 326 -5.40 -12.68 32.61
CA ASP A 326 -3.99 -12.98 32.85
C ASP A 326 -3.25 -13.56 31.64
N ASP A 327 -3.97 -14.09 30.65
CA ASP A 327 -3.37 -14.54 29.39
C ASP A 327 -3.14 -13.42 28.36
N TYR A 328 -3.69 -12.23 28.59
CA TYR A 328 -3.76 -11.18 27.56
C TYR A 328 -2.95 -9.94 27.93
N PHE A 329 -2.25 -9.91 29.05
CA PHE A 329 -1.32 -8.82 29.35
C PHE A 329 0.04 -9.32 29.82
N TYR A 330 1.05 -8.50 29.55
CA TYR A 330 2.37 -8.60 30.14
C TYR A 330 2.55 -7.46 31.14
N ALA A 331 2.82 -7.83 32.40
CA ALA A 331 3.09 -6.92 33.49
C ALA A 331 4.59 -6.90 33.77
N PHE A 332 5.27 -5.82 33.39
CA PHE A 332 6.73 -5.73 33.51
C PHE A 332 7.17 -5.17 34.86
N ASP A 333 8.34 -5.62 35.35
CA ASP A 333 8.98 -5.03 36.52
C ASP A 333 9.60 -3.67 36.16
N LYS A 334 9.08 -2.59 36.76
CA LYS A 334 9.55 -1.22 36.49
C LYS A 334 11.02 -1.05 36.81
N THR A 335 11.52 -1.62 37.91
CA THR A 335 12.92 -1.47 38.33
C THR A 335 13.86 -2.16 37.33
N ASP A 336 13.53 -3.38 36.91
CA ASP A 336 14.28 -4.09 35.88
C ASP A 336 14.28 -3.33 34.54
N TRP A 337 13.12 -2.85 34.10
CA TRP A 337 13.00 -2.11 32.85
C TRP A 337 13.70 -0.75 32.89
N THR A 338 13.69 -0.06 34.03
CA THR A 338 14.49 1.16 34.24
C THR A 338 15.98 0.88 34.19
N ASN A 339 16.45 -0.19 34.85
CA ASN A 339 17.86 -0.58 34.81
C ASN A 339 18.32 -0.92 33.39
N LYS A 340 17.44 -1.52 32.58
CA LYS A 340 17.69 -1.83 31.17
C LYS A 340 17.46 -0.66 30.21
N LYS A 341 16.99 0.49 30.71
CA LYS A 341 16.63 1.70 29.95
C LYS A 341 15.50 1.49 28.92
N TYR A 342 14.54 0.64 29.25
CA TYR A 342 13.30 0.44 28.48
C TYR A 342 12.12 1.25 29.03
N PHE A 343 12.25 1.70 30.28
CA PHE A 343 11.26 2.50 30.98
C PHE A 343 11.96 3.63 31.72
N GLY A 344 11.34 4.81 31.77
CA GLY A 344 11.90 5.95 32.50
C GLY A 344 10.88 7.00 32.84
N ASN A 345 11.36 8.05 33.50
CA ASN A 345 10.57 9.22 33.83
C ASN A 345 11.20 10.43 33.12
N VAL A 346 10.41 11.09 32.26
CA VAL A 346 10.84 12.26 31.50
C VAL A 346 9.91 13.43 31.75
N VAL A 347 10.43 14.65 31.66
CA VAL A 347 9.62 15.86 31.81
C VAL A 347 8.94 16.18 30.48
N LYS A 348 7.61 16.12 30.45
CA LYS A 348 6.81 16.45 29.25
C LYS A 348 6.00 17.72 29.44
N GLN A 349 5.79 18.47 28.36
CA GLN A 349 4.89 19.61 28.35
C GLN A 349 3.45 19.13 28.17
N LYS A 350 2.60 19.30 29.19
CA LYS A 350 1.18 18.93 29.16
C LYS A 350 0.29 20.15 29.39
N TYR A 351 -0.90 20.15 28.79
CA TYR A 351 -1.89 21.18 29.07
C TYR A 351 -2.32 21.12 30.54
N ASP A 352 -2.34 22.28 31.20
CA ASP A 352 -2.68 22.39 32.62
C ASP A 352 -4.20 22.41 32.79
N VAL A 353 -4.79 21.22 32.65
CA VAL A 353 -6.22 20.97 32.76
C VAL A 353 -6.58 20.36 34.11
N ILE A 354 -7.85 20.51 34.51
CA ILE A 354 -8.40 19.79 35.66
C ILE A 354 -8.42 18.30 35.30
N PRO A 355 -7.85 17.40 36.15
CA PRO A 355 -7.79 15.97 35.85
C PRO A 355 -9.15 15.39 35.45
N GLY A 356 -9.18 14.64 34.35
CA GLY A 356 -10.41 14.05 33.82
C GLY A 356 -11.29 15.01 33.01
N THR A 357 -10.81 16.23 32.72
CA THR A 357 -11.55 17.21 31.92
C THR A 357 -10.63 17.87 30.88
N ASN A 358 -11.23 18.55 29.89
CA ASN A 358 -10.52 19.43 28.96
C ASN A 358 -10.55 20.90 29.41
N THR A 359 -10.94 21.16 30.66
CA THR A 359 -11.08 22.51 31.19
C THR A 359 -9.76 22.95 31.82
N CYS A 360 -9.27 24.14 31.43
CA CYS A 360 -8.05 24.70 32.00
C CYS A 360 -8.20 24.92 33.50
N LYS A 361 -7.13 24.70 34.26
CA LYS A 361 -7.12 25.09 35.67
C LYS A 361 -7.32 26.61 35.80
N PRO A 362 -7.96 27.10 36.88
CA PRO A 362 -8.10 28.53 37.12
C PRO A 362 -6.75 29.27 37.03
N GLY A 363 -6.70 30.35 36.24
CA GLY A 363 -5.46 31.11 35.99
C GLY A 363 -4.48 30.48 34.99
N SER A 364 -4.84 29.32 34.42
CA SER A 364 -3.98 28.56 33.51
C SER A 364 -4.45 28.64 32.06
N VAL A 365 -4.69 29.87 31.62
CA VAL A 365 -5.01 30.19 30.22
C VAL A 365 -3.90 31.06 29.66
N ASP A 366 -3.38 30.71 28.49
CA ASP A 366 -2.38 31.49 27.77
C ASP A 366 -3.01 32.70 27.06
N ALA A 367 -2.18 33.51 26.39
CA ALA A 367 -2.63 34.71 25.70
C ALA A 367 -3.62 34.42 24.54
N SER A 368 -3.66 33.18 24.05
CA SER A 368 -4.52 32.73 22.95
C SER A 368 -5.82 32.09 23.44
N GLY A 369 -6.07 32.07 24.74
CA GLY A 369 -7.27 31.44 25.31
C GLY A 369 -7.17 29.93 25.50
N ASN A 370 -6.00 29.31 25.23
CA ASN A 370 -5.78 27.88 25.43
C ASN A 370 -5.21 27.59 26.82
N CYS A 371 -5.32 26.36 27.30
CA CYS A 371 -4.70 26.00 28.57
C CYS A 371 -3.17 26.16 28.48
N LYS A 372 -2.52 26.69 29.52
CA LYS A 372 -1.05 26.77 29.54
C LYS A 372 -0.44 25.38 29.49
N LYS A 373 0.71 25.23 28.84
CA LYS A 373 1.52 24.01 28.94
C LYS A 373 2.46 24.10 30.14
N VAL A 374 2.50 23.05 30.96
CA VAL A 374 3.37 22.94 32.13
C VAL A 374 4.23 21.68 32.04
N PRO A 375 5.48 21.73 32.54
CA PRO A 375 6.35 20.57 32.63
C PRO A 375 5.83 19.59 33.69
N VAL A 376 5.57 18.34 33.29
CA VAL A 376 5.05 17.26 34.14
C VAL A 376 5.98 16.05 34.03
N PRO A 377 6.59 15.59 35.14
CA PRO A 377 7.26 14.30 35.19
C PRO A 377 6.30 13.19 34.80
N THR A 378 6.62 12.44 33.75
CA THR A 378 5.75 11.43 33.14
C THR A 378 6.53 10.14 32.97
N ASP A 379 5.95 9.05 33.47
CA ASP A 379 6.43 7.69 33.22
C ASP A 379 6.20 7.33 31.74
N VAL A 380 7.25 6.87 31.08
CA VAL A 380 7.25 6.59 29.64
C VAL A 380 7.91 5.26 29.32
N ILE A 381 7.46 4.66 28.22
CA ILE A 381 8.22 3.64 27.50
C ILE A 381 9.23 4.36 26.61
N VAL A 382 10.45 3.86 26.62
CA VAL A 382 11.59 4.51 25.95
C VAL A 382 11.63 4.08 24.49
N ASP A 383 11.41 5.02 23.57
CA ASP A 383 11.43 4.80 22.11
C ASP A 383 12.86 4.54 21.62
N ASN A 384 13.83 5.32 22.10
CA ASN A 384 15.26 5.07 21.92
C ASN A 384 15.99 5.31 23.25
N GLN A 385 16.95 4.44 23.58
CA GLN A 385 17.76 4.59 24.80
C GLN A 385 18.48 5.95 24.90
N LYS A 386 18.76 6.60 23.76
CA LYS A 386 19.30 7.97 23.69
C LYS A 386 18.43 9.00 24.43
N ASP A 387 17.11 8.80 24.47
CA ASP A 387 16.17 9.71 25.13
C ASP A 387 16.41 9.77 26.65
N LEU A 388 17.02 8.73 27.22
CA LEU A 388 17.45 8.65 28.62
C LEU A 388 18.99 8.72 28.77
N GLY A 389 19.68 9.34 27.81
CA GLY A 389 21.15 9.46 27.82
C GLY A 389 21.87 8.11 27.71
N GLY A 390 21.24 7.11 27.10
CA GLY A 390 21.86 5.84 26.71
C GLY A 390 22.64 5.93 25.40
N LEU A 391 23.26 4.81 25.04
CA LEU A 391 23.79 4.64 23.68
C LEU A 391 22.65 4.65 22.68
N ASP A 392 22.92 5.08 21.46
CA ASP A 392 21.95 5.02 20.37
C ASP A 392 21.59 3.56 20.08
N LYS A 393 20.38 3.16 20.45
CA LYS A 393 19.85 1.83 20.20
C LYS A 393 18.48 1.96 19.58
N ALA A 394 18.29 1.26 18.46
CA ALA A 394 17.00 1.17 17.81
C ALA A 394 15.93 0.72 18.82
N ASN A 395 14.71 1.21 18.63
CA ASN A 395 13.57 0.71 19.38
C ASN A 395 13.50 -0.81 19.23
N ALA A 396 13.19 -1.52 20.31
CA ALA A 396 13.03 -2.99 20.39
C ALA A 396 11.94 -3.39 21.39
N ILE A 397 11.10 -2.44 21.85
CA ILE A 397 10.18 -2.67 22.96
C ILE A 397 9.10 -3.69 22.60
N ASP A 398 8.58 -3.64 21.40
CA ASP A 398 7.70 -4.63 20.77
C ASP A 398 8.31 -6.03 20.84
N GLU A 399 9.53 -6.23 20.33
CA GLU A 399 10.23 -7.53 20.37
C GLU A 399 10.45 -8.04 21.80
N ILE A 400 10.89 -7.15 22.70
CA ILE A 400 11.08 -7.46 24.12
C ILE A 400 9.75 -7.88 24.75
N THR A 401 8.70 -7.08 24.53
CA THR A 401 7.36 -7.34 25.07
C THR A 401 6.80 -8.66 24.56
N ILE A 402 6.90 -8.93 23.26
CA ILE A 402 6.43 -10.17 22.65
C ILE A 402 7.20 -11.36 23.19
N THR A 403 8.52 -11.24 23.34
CA THR A 403 9.36 -12.31 23.86
C THR A 403 8.96 -12.66 25.29
N GLU A 404 8.83 -11.66 26.17
CA GLU A 404 8.44 -11.87 27.56
C GLU A 404 7.00 -12.38 27.69
N TYR A 405 6.09 -11.83 26.88
CA TYR A 405 4.71 -12.31 26.80
C TYR A 405 4.63 -13.78 26.37
N LYS A 406 5.34 -14.17 25.30
CA LYS A 406 5.40 -15.56 24.84
C LYS A 406 6.02 -16.47 25.90
N ASN A 407 7.01 -16.00 26.66
CA ASN A 407 7.58 -16.75 27.77
C ASN A 407 6.56 -16.95 28.90
N LYS A 408 5.80 -15.91 29.26
CA LYS A 408 4.67 -16.02 30.21
C LYS A 408 3.63 -17.04 29.75
N LEU A 409 3.25 -17.06 28.46
CA LEU A 409 2.31 -18.07 27.96
C LEU A 409 2.85 -19.49 28.08
N LYS A 410 4.15 -19.70 27.80
CA LYS A 410 4.79 -21.02 27.91
C LYS A 410 4.74 -21.57 29.32
N THR A 411 4.88 -20.75 30.37
CA THR A 411 4.76 -21.22 31.76
C THR A 411 3.37 -21.75 32.08
N LYS A 412 2.36 -21.35 31.29
CA LYS A 412 0.98 -21.84 31.36
C LYS A 412 0.65 -22.91 30.32
N SER A 413 1.64 -23.47 29.63
CA SER A 413 1.46 -24.41 28.51
C SER A 413 0.57 -23.86 27.37
N LYS A 414 0.62 -22.54 27.15
CA LYS A 414 -0.09 -21.85 26.06
C LYS A 414 0.92 -21.29 25.05
N THR A 415 0.50 -21.11 23.81
CA THR A 415 1.29 -20.47 22.74
C THR A 415 0.38 -19.64 21.85
N TYR A 416 0.96 -18.67 21.15
CA TYR A 416 0.30 -17.91 20.10
C TYR A 416 1.30 -17.56 19.00
N GLU A 417 0.90 -17.82 17.76
CA GLU A 417 1.61 -17.44 16.56
C GLU A 417 0.63 -16.66 15.67
N GLY A 418 1.07 -15.52 15.15
CA GLY A 418 0.23 -14.54 14.45
C GLY A 418 0.60 -13.11 14.82
N GLY A 419 -0.15 -12.15 14.28
CA GLY A 419 0.09 -10.74 14.53
C GLY A 419 -0.24 -10.33 15.96
N ILE A 420 0.52 -9.41 16.56
CA ILE A 420 0.28 -8.92 17.92
C ILE A 420 0.06 -7.41 17.91
N ILE A 421 -1.05 -6.96 18.49
CA ILE A 421 -1.31 -5.55 18.79
C ILE A 421 -1.06 -5.34 20.29
N ILE A 422 -0.08 -4.53 20.62
CA ILE A 422 0.30 -4.23 22.01
C ILE A 422 -0.29 -2.87 22.40
N LEU A 423 -1.17 -2.85 23.39
CA LEU A 423 -1.72 -1.62 23.97
C LEU A 423 -0.91 -1.26 25.21
N SER A 424 -0.25 -0.11 25.22
CA SER A 424 0.56 0.34 26.36
C SER A 424 -0.23 1.28 27.27
N ASP A 425 -0.11 1.09 28.59
CA ASP A 425 -0.60 2.03 29.62
C ASP A 425 0.23 3.33 29.67
N PHE A 426 1.36 3.37 28.97
CA PHE A 426 2.33 4.45 29.03
C PHE A 426 2.49 5.16 27.69
N GLU A 427 2.89 6.43 27.76
CA GLU A 427 3.27 7.23 26.59
C GLU A 427 4.67 6.84 26.10
N SER A 428 4.98 7.15 24.85
CA SER A 428 6.36 7.10 24.33
C SER A 428 7.24 8.18 25.00
N SER A 429 8.56 7.98 25.09
CA SER A 429 9.50 9.05 25.43
C SER A 429 9.57 10.12 24.35
N ASP A 430 9.39 9.73 23.08
CA ASP A 430 9.25 10.66 21.95
C ASP A 430 7.82 11.22 21.92
N PRO A 431 7.60 12.53 22.11
CA PRO A 431 6.27 13.12 22.06
C PRO A 431 5.61 13.07 20.68
N ALA A 432 6.35 12.82 19.60
CA ALA A 432 5.80 12.66 18.25
C ALA A 432 5.28 11.23 17.99
N THR A 433 5.68 10.25 18.80
CA THR A 433 5.38 8.83 18.57
C THR A 433 4.15 8.40 19.37
N GLY A 434 3.01 8.30 18.69
CA GLY A 434 1.76 7.77 19.26
C GLY A 434 1.62 6.25 19.20
N ALA A 435 2.27 5.64 18.21
CA ALA A 435 2.43 4.20 18.05
C ALA A 435 3.68 3.96 17.20
N TYR A 436 4.14 2.71 17.16
CA TYR A 436 5.09 2.32 16.14
C TYR A 436 4.93 0.84 15.77
N SER A 437 5.43 0.54 14.59
CA SER A 437 5.60 -0.78 14.01
C SER A 437 6.84 -0.73 13.12
N ARG A 438 7.16 -1.85 12.46
CA ARG A 438 8.35 -1.94 11.61
C ARG A 438 7.96 -2.34 10.21
N THR A 439 8.60 -1.70 9.25
CA THR A 439 8.64 -2.18 7.85
C THR A 439 9.75 -3.21 7.65
N SER A 440 10.63 -3.43 8.65
CA SER A 440 11.75 -4.36 8.56
C SER A 440 12.05 -5.03 9.90
N PRO A 441 12.20 -6.38 9.93
CA PRO A 441 12.05 -7.28 8.79
C PRO A 441 10.61 -7.41 8.31
N LEU A 442 10.41 -7.78 7.04
CA LEU A 442 9.08 -7.85 6.39
C LEU A 442 8.07 -8.76 7.10
N ASN A 443 8.56 -9.70 7.92
CA ASN A 443 7.73 -10.64 8.67
C ASN A 443 7.62 -10.33 10.17
N HIS A 444 7.93 -9.10 10.57
CA HIS A 444 7.72 -8.64 11.93
C HIS A 444 6.30 -8.13 12.13
N TYR A 445 5.41 -9.03 12.52
CA TYR A 445 3.99 -8.73 12.60
C TYR A 445 3.54 -8.26 13.97
N ALA A 446 4.10 -7.15 14.42
CA ALA A 446 3.64 -6.50 15.63
C ALA A 446 3.63 -4.98 15.53
N LEU A 447 2.71 -4.40 16.28
CA LEU A 447 2.65 -2.97 16.53
C LEU A 447 2.43 -2.72 18.01
N ILE A 448 2.93 -1.59 18.49
CA ILE A 448 2.63 -1.07 19.83
C ILE A 448 1.95 0.29 19.70
N VAL A 449 0.85 0.45 20.41
CA VAL A 449 0.10 1.69 20.52
C VAL A 449 0.27 2.24 21.92
N TYR A 450 0.84 3.44 22.02
CA TYR A 450 1.03 4.12 23.28
C TYR A 450 -0.27 4.71 23.80
N SER A 451 -0.32 5.00 25.11
CA SER A 451 -1.55 5.45 25.78
C SER A 451 -2.19 6.68 25.12
N THR A 452 -1.39 7.53 24.47
CA THR A 452 -1.82 8.73 23.73
C THR A 452 -2.70 8.43 22.51
N ASN A 453 -2.59 7.23 21.91
CA ASN A 453 -3.23 6.91 20.63
C ASN A 453 -4.07 5.62 20.68
N THR A 454 -4.28 5.02 21.85
CA THR A 454 -5.13 3.82 22.01
C THR A 454 -6.57 3.99 21.49
N GLU A 455 -7.01 5.23 21.31
CA GLU A 455 -8.34 5.59 20.80
C GLU A 455 -8.31 6.04 19.31
N SER A 456 -7.11 6.18 18.74
CA SER A 456 -6.90 6.67 17.38
C SER A 456 -6.97 5.53 16.37
N LYS A 457 -8.17 5.18 15.92
CA LYS A 457 -8.42 4.06 14.98
C LYS A 457 -7.57 4.10 13.69
N ASP A 458 -7.24 5.29 13.21
CA ASP A 458 -6.39 5.55 12.06
C ASP A 458 -4.89 5.28 12.33
N THR A 459 -4.43 5.45 13.57
CA THR A 459 -3.10 4.99 14.00
C THR A 459 -2.96 3.49 13.80
N TYR A 460 -3.96 2.68 14.17
CA TYR A 460 -3.92 1.23 13.93
C TYR A 460 -3.79 0.88 12.45
N ALA A 461 -4.54 1.58 11.59
CA ALA A 461 -4.45 1.37 10.14
C ALA A 461 -3.08 1.73 9.57
N HIS A 462 -2.50 2.83 10.04
CA HIS A 462 -1.17 3.30 9.66
C HIS A 462 -0.09 2.29 10.06
N GLU A 463 -0.09 1.85 11.32
CA GLU A 463 0.88 0.86 11.81
C GLU A 463 0.72 -0.50 11.14
N ILE A 464 -0.52 -0.96 10.89
CA ILE A 464 -0.73 -2.20 10.13
C ILE A 464 -0.23 -2.04 8.68
N GLY A 465 -0.34 -0.83 8.10
CA GLY A 465 0.25 -0.53 6.80
C GLY A 465 1.77 -0.76 6.79
N HIS A 466 2.49 -0.22 7.78
CA HIS A 466 3.92 -0.47 7.96
C HIS A 466 4.25 -1.95 8.17
N MET A 467 3.47 -2.65 9.00
CA MET A 467 3.63 -4.10 9.20
C MET A 467 3.45 -4.91 7.91
N LEU A 468 2.69 -4.39 6.95
CA LEU A 468 2.47 -4.99 5.62
C LEU A 468 3.39 -4.36 4.56
N GLY A 469 4.52 -3.78 4.98
CA GLY A 469 5.58 -3.32 4.09
C GLY A 469 5.38 -1.95 3.47
N LEU A 470 4.43 -1.14 3.94
CA LEU A 470 4.27 0.23 3.42
C LEU A 470 5.30 1.18 4.05
N PRO A 471 6.16 1.84 3.26
CA PRO A 471 6.89 3.01 3.73
C PRO A 471 5.94 4.22 3.86
N HIS A 472 6.46 5.30 4.46
CA HIS A 472 5.80 6.60 4.35
C HIS A 472 5.74 7.09 2.90
N LEU A 473 4.80 7.99 2.64
CA LEU A 473 4.65 8.64 1.34
C LEU A 473 5.46 9.93 1.18
N PHE A 474 6.43 10.19 2.04
CA PHE A 474 7.36 11.31 1.92
C PHE A 474 8.79 10.78 2.06
N PHE A 475 9.77 11.50 1.50
CA PHE A 475 11.15 11.04 1.40
C PHE A 475 12.06 11.81 2.36
N ASP A 476 11.82 11.63 3.65
CA ASP A 476 12.59 12.32 4.68
C ASP A 476 13.97 11.67 4.88
N THR A 477 14.74 12.14 5.86
CA THR A 477 16.08 11.59 6.13
C THR A 477 16.05 10.09 6.44
N LYS A 478 15.07 9.59 7.19
CA LYS A 478 14.94 8.17 7.54
C LYS A 478 14.67 7.32 6.30
N GLU A 479 13.69 7.68 5.46
CA GLU A 479 13.40 6.93 4.23
C GLU A 479 14.56 7.01 3.23
N ARG A 480 15.23 8.16 3.12
CA ARG A 480 16.43 8.33 2.28
C ARG A 480 17.56 7.44 2.71
N ASP A 481 17.88 7.42 4.00
CA ASP A 481 18.95 6.62 4.55
C ASP A 481 18.63 5.12 4.40
N ALA A 482 17.39 4.71 4.66
CA ALA A 482 16.95 3.32 4.46
C ALA A 482 17.12 2.87 3.00
N TYR A 483 16.63 3.66 2.03
CA TYR A 483 16.76 3.38 0.60
C TYR A 483 18.23 3.29 0.17
N LYS A 484 19.02 4.32 0.53
CA LYS A 484 20.45 4.39 0.21
C LYS A 484 21.20 3.20 0.77
N ASN A 485 20.99 2.88 2.05
CA ASN A 485 21.66 1.77 2.72
C ASN A 485 21.36 0.43 2.04
N ALA A 486 20.09 0.16 1.70
CA ALA A 486 19.69 -1.06 1.01
C ALA A 486 20.33 -1.17 -0.38
N ARG A 487 20.36 -0.08 -1.14
CA ARG A 487 21.01 -0.03 -2.47
C ARG A 487 22.52 -0.26 -2.39
N GLU A 488 23.19 0.42 -1.46
CA GLU A 488 24.62 0.26 -1.22
C GLU A 488 24.97 -1.12 -0.63
N ASP A 489 24.07 -1.76 0.11
CA ASP A 489 24.25 -3.16 0.55
C ASP A 489 24.24 -4.13 -0.63
N ILE A 490 23.53 -3.84 -1.72
CA ILE A 490 23.51 -4.70 -2.91
C ILE A 490 24.71 -4.44 -3.82
N TRP A 491 24.93 -3.18 -4.18
CA TRP A 491 25.91 -2.79 -5.22
C TRP A 491 27.24 -2.27 -4.69
N GLY A 492 27.30 -1.92 -3.41
CA GLY A 492 28.38 -1.12 -2.87
C GLY A 492 28.11 0.38 -3.06
N ASN A 493 28.97 1.21 -2.48
CA ASN A 493 28.80 2.67 -2.50
C ASN A 493 29.68 3.37 -3.54
N GLY A 494 30.23 2.62 -4.49
CA GLY A 494 31.03 3.14 -5.61
C GLY A 494 32.38 3.76 -5.22
N GLN A 495 32.74 3.77 -3.94
CA GLN A 495 34.02 4.29 -3.50
C GLN A 495 35.18 3.34 -3.85
N LEU A 496 36.40 3.86 -3.86
CA LEU A 496 37.60 3.05 -4.05
C LEU A 496 37.85 2.19 -2.82
N GLU A 497 38.23 0.92 -3.01
CA GLU A 497 38.56 -0.01 -1.92
C GLU A 497 39.80 0.45 -1.12
N LYS A 498 40.68 1.19 -1.78
CA LYS A 498 41.86 1.83 -1.19
C LYS A 498 41.86 3.32 -1.51
N ASN A 499 42.41 4.10 -0.60
CA ASN A 499 42.74 5.51 -0.83
C ASN A 499 43.88 5.62 -1.86
N THR A 500 44.18 6.84 -2.30
CA THR A 500 45.26 7.13 -3.26
C THR A 500 46.65 6.75 -2.74
N ASP A 501 46.82 6.65 -1.42
CA ASP A 501 48.04 6.22 -0.73
C ASP A 501 48.07 4.70 -0.44
N GLU A 502 47.18 3.94 -1.07
CA GLU A 502 46.96 2.50 -0.90
C GLU A 502 46.45 2.06 0.49
N SER A 503 46.22 2.99 1.42
CA SER A 503 45.58 2.67 2.69
C SER A 503 44.14 2.20 2.46
N LYS A 504 43.62 1.39 3.39
CA LYS A 504 42.22 0.93 3.32
C LYS A 504 41.30 2.14 3.38
N ASN A 505 40.34 2.24 2.46
CA ASN A 505 39.30 3.25 2.56
C ASN A 505 38.21 2.74 3.53
N ASP A 506 38.14 3.32 4.72
CA ASP A 506 37.15 2.93 5.72
C ASP A 506 35.71 3.26 5.34
N ASN A 507 35.53 4.16 4.37
CA ASN A 507 34.21 4.47 3.82
C ASN A 507 33.81 3.50 2.70
N TYR A 508 34.70 2.61 2.22
CA TYR A 508 34.37 1.69 1.13
C TYR A 508 33.37 0.61 1.55
N LYS A 509 32.34 0.41 0.69
CA LYS A 509 31.38 -0.68 0.83
C LYS A 509 31.35 -1.49 -0.47
N ALA A 510 31.69 -2.78 -0.38
CA ALA A 510 31.82 -3.67 -1.54
C ALA A 510 30.48 -4.07 -2.19
N GLY A 511 29.41 -4.15 -1.38
CA GLY A 511 28.12 -4.67 -1.79
C GLY A 511 28.10 -6.19 -1.92
N ILE A 512 26.92 -6.77 -1.70
CA ILE A 512 26.74 -8.22 -1.63
C ILE A 512 27.05 -8.92 -2.95
N ASN A 513 26.89 -8.24 -4.09
CA ASN A 513 27.25 -8.81 -5.39
C ASN A 513 28.75 -9.11 -5.48
N LYS A 514 29.60 -8.19 -5.00
CA LYS A 514 31.04 -8.42 -4.95
C LYS A 514 31.38 -9.50 -3.94
N ASP A 515 30.71 -9.51 -2.79
CA ASP A 515 30.91 -10.54 -1.75
C ASP A 515 30.57 -11.94 -2.26
N ILE A 516 29.49 -12.11 -3.03
CA ILE A 516 29.12 -13.39 -3.66
C ILE A 516 30.21 -13.86 -4.64
N LEU A 517 30.73 -12.96 -5.48
CA LEU A 517 31.79 -13.29 -6.45
C LEU A 517 33.08 -13.70 -5.74
N LEU A 518 33.49 -12.94 -4.71
CA LEU A 518 34.62 -13.27 -3.85
C LEU A 518 34.41 -14.58 -3.07
N ALA A 519 33.17 -14.86 -2.66
CA ALA A 519 32.82 -16.09 -1.98
C ALA A 519 32.98 -17.31 -2.88
N LYS A 520 32.59 -17.17 -4.16
CA LYS A 520 32.71 -18.23 -5.17
C LYS A 520 34.15 -18.52 -5.57
N SER A 521 35.07 -17.56 -5.44
CA SER A 521 36.47 -17.71 -5.88
C SER A 521 37.44 -18.27 -4.83
N LYS A 522 37.12 -18.22 -3.52
CA LYS A 522 37.98 -18.80 -2.48
C LYS A 522 37.62 -20.25 -2.20
N ASP A 523 38.60 -21.07 -1.78
CA ASP A 523 38.42 -22.48 -1.43
C ASP A 523 38.39 -22.74 0.07
N THR A 524 37.89 -21.78 0.85
CA THR A 524 37.84 -21.85 2.31
C THR A 524 36.42 -21.80 2.85
N TYR A 525 36.26 -22.11 4.13
CA TYR A 525 35.06 -21.79 4.89
C TYR A 525 35.07 -20.32 5.33
N TYR A 526 33.93 -19.81 5.77
CA TYR A 526 33.73 -18.41 6.16
C TYR A 526 33.36 -18.31 7.64
N ILE A 527 33.77 -17.23 8.27
CA ILE A 527 33.48 -16.93 9.68
C ILE A 527 32.67 -15.64 9.73
N MET A 528 31.57 -15.64 10.47
CA MET A 528 30.80 -14.44 10.76
C MET A 528 30.34 -14.45 12.20
N SER A 529 30.31 -13.28 12.83
CA SER A 529 29.74 -13.08 14.17
C SER A 529 28.42 -12.32 14.15
N LYS A 530 28.08 -11.66 13.04
CA LYS A 530 26.89 -10.81 12.90
C LYS A 530 26.31 -10.91 11.49
N PHE A 531 25.03 -11.29 11.37
CA PHE A 531 24.38 -11.47 10.07
C PHE A 531 22.86 -11.54 10.16
N TYR A 532 22.16 -11.30 9.04
CA TYR A 532 20.71 -11.45 8.93
C TYR A 532 20.35 -12.76 8.25
N SER A 533 19.53 -13.60 8.88
CA SER A 533 19.07 -14.86 8.29
C SER A 533 17.73 -15.27 8.87
N ASP A 534 17.04 -16.22 8.25
CA ASP A 534 15.96 -16.94 8.93
C ASP A 534 16.53 -18.13 9.73
N LYS A 535 15.85 -18.49 10.82
CA LYS A 535 16.30 -19.55 11.72
C LYS A 535 16.52 -20.89 11.01
N LYS A 536 15.68 -21.23 10.04
CA LYS A 536 15.68 -22.54 9.37
C LYS A 536 16.91 -22.68 8.47
N SER A 537 17.18 -21.69 7.62
CA SER A 537 18.36 -21.65 6.75
C SER A 537 19.63 -21.66 7.58
N LEU A 538 19.72 -20.82 8.61
CA LEU A 538 20.90 -20.77 9.48
C LEU A 538 21.15 -22.11 10.19
N THR A 539 20.09 -22.73 10.73
CA THR A 539 20.18 -24.07 11.34
C THR A 539 20.76 -25.10 10.36
N ALA A 540 20.29 -25.09 9.10
CA ALA A 540 20.80 -25.98 8.07
C ALA A 540 22.29 -25.73 7.78
N TYR A 541 22.70 -24.46 7.63
CA TYR A 541 24.09 -24.11 7.35
C TYR A 541 25.04 -24.52 8.47
N LEU A 542 24.66 -24.31 9.74
CA LEU A 542 25.47 -24.71 10.89
C LEU A 542 25.62 -26.23 10.98
N ASN A 543 24.54 -26.99 10.76
CA ASN A 543 24.57 -28.45 10.75
C ASN A 543 25.44 -28.99 9.62
N ASN A 544 25.30 -28.46 8.40
CA ASN A 544 26.12 -28.87 7.26
C ASN A 544 27.61 -28.72 7.55
N PHE A 545 28.03 -27.61 8.17
CA PHE A 545 29.42 -27.40 8.56
C PHE A 545 29.88 -28.43 9.59
N ILE A 546 29.09 -28.63 10.66
CA ILE A 546 29.40 -29.61 11.73
C ILE A 546 29.57 -31.01 11.12
N GLU A 547 28.59 -31.48 10.36
CA GLU A 547 28.58 -32.82 9.77
C GLU A 547 29.76 -33.02 8.80
N TYR A 548 30.03 -32.03 7.94
CA TYR A 548 31.13 -32.09 6.98
C TYR A 548 32.48 -32.23 7.67
N TYR A 549 32.77 -31.37 8.66
CA TYR A 549 34.07 -31.40 9.35
C TYR A 549 34.23 -32.57 10.31
N GLN A 550 33.15 -33.03 10.96
CA GLN A 550 33.16 -34.30 11.70
C GLN A 550 33.47 -35.49 10.78
N GLY A 551 32.90 -35.51 9.56
CA GLY A 551 33.21 -36.52 8.55
C GLY A 551 34.67 -36.45 8.07
N LYS A 552 35.20 -35.25 7.84
CA LYS A 552 36.60 -35.03 7.45
C LYS A 552 37.58 -35.47 8.53
N LEU A 553 37.31 -35.18 9.80
CA LEU A 553 38.15 -35.62 10.92
C LEU A 553 38.27 -37.15 11.01
N LYS A 554 37.28 -37.89 10.53
CA LYS A 554 37.29 -39.37 10.47
C LYS A 554 38.03 -39.93 9.25
N THR A 555 38.15 -39.16 8.17
CA THR A 555 38.58 -39.66 6.86
C THR A 555 39.89 -39.08 6.36
N VAL A 556 40.31 -37.92 6.87
CA VAL A 556 41.53 -37.21 6.45
C VAL A 556 42.52 -37.16 7.61
N ASN A 557 43.79 -37.46 7.32
CA ASN A 557 44.85 -37.42 8.31
C ASN A 557 45.36 -35.98 8.54
N TYR A 558 44.65 -35.24 9.38
CA TYR A 558 45.06 -33.89 9.81
C TYR A 558 46.17 -33.92 10.85
N THR A 559 46.98 -32.87 10.91
CA THR A 559 47.89 -32.63 12.04
C THR A 559 47.09 -32.39 13.33
N GLU A 560 47.68 -32.67 14.50
CA GLU A 560 46.99 -32.44 15.79
C GLU A 560 46.58 -30.98 15.99
N ALA A 561 47.39 -30.04 15.52
CA ALA A 561 47.06 -28.61 15.53
C ALA A 561 45.81 -28.32 14.67
N ALA A 562 45.72 -28.90 13.47
CA ALA A 562 44.56 -28.75 12.60
C ALA A 562 43.31 -29.41 13.19
N LYS A 563 43.42 -30.63 13.77
CA LYS A 563 42.31 -31.29 14.47
C LYS A 563 41.78 -30.44 15.61
N LYS A 564 42.67 -29.86 16.42
CA LYS A 564 42.30 -28.96 17.52
C LYS A 564 41.56 -27.71 17.03
N SER A 565 42.01 -27.11 15.91
CA SER A 565 41.30 -25.98 15.30
C SER A 565 39.90 -26.37 14.83
N ILE A 566 39.79 -27.45 14.04
CA ILE A 566 38.50 -27.91 13.49
C ILE A 566 37.51 -28.25 14.63
N ASN A 567 37.97 -28.94 15.69
CA ASN A 567 37.11 -29.25 16.84
C ASN A 567 36.63 -27.98 17.57
N LYS A 568 37.46 -26.93 17.64
CA LYS A 568 37.04 -25.63 18.18
C LYS A 568 35.94 -25.01 17.32
N GLU A 569 36.12 -25.00 16.01
CA GLU A 569 35.16 -24.45 15.04
C GLU A 569 33.81 -25.18 15.09
N ILE A 570 33.83 -26.53 15.14
CA ILE A 570 32.64 -27.36 15.37
C ILE A 570 31.95 -26.97 16.69
N SER A 571 32.72 -26.84 17.78
CA SER A 571 32.18 -26.51 19.11
C SER A 571 31.52 -25.14 19.16
N GLU A 572 32.04 -24.15 18.42
CA GLU A 572 31.43 -22.83 18.29
C GLU A 572 30.12 -22.92 17.50
N ASN A 573 30.07 -23.65 16.38
CA ASN A 573 28.81 -23.88 15.65
C ASN A 573 27.76 -24.62 16.49
N GLU A 574 28.16 -25.61 17.29
CA GLU A 574 27.24 -26.30 18.20
C GLU A 574 26.70 -25.35 19.28
N ARG A 575 27.52 -24.41 19.77
CA ARG A 575 27.08 -23.37 20.71
C ARG A 575 26.12 -22.40 20.05
N ALA A 576 26.42 -21.95 18.84
CA ALA A 576 25.54 -21.10 18.04
C ALA A 576 24.20 -21.79 17.77
N LEU A 577 24.21 -23.08 17.42
CA LEU A 577 23.02 -23.88 17.20
C LEU A 577 22.17 -24.00 18.47
N ARG A 578 22.78 -24.25 19.64
CA ARG A 578 22.05 -24.29 20.92
C ARG A 578 21.35 -22.96 21.23
N LYS A 579 22.05 -21.83 21.03
CA LYS A 579 21.46 -20.49 21.18
C LYS A 579 20.34 -20.25 20.17
N LEU A 580 20.55 -20.63 18.91
CA LEU A 580 19.55 -20.46 17.85
C LEU A 580 18.29 -21.29 18.10
N LEU A 581 18.43 -22.52 18.59
CA LEU A 581 17.31 -23.39 18.88
C LEU A 581 16.47 -22.89 20.07
N SER A 582 17.06 -22.15 21.02
CA SER A 582 16.31 -21.53 22.13
C SER A 582 15.52 -20.28 21.72
N VAL A 583 15.83 -19.66 20.58
CA VAL A 583 15.04 -18.57 20.02
C VAL A 583 13.76 -19.15 19.41
N SER A 584 12.58 -18.79 19.91
CA SER A 584 11.31 -19.28 19.34
C SER A 584 10.94 -18.61 18.02
N ASP A 585 11.48 -17.43 17.78
CA ASP A 585 11.26 -16.66 16.57
C ASP A 585 12.02 -17.26 15.37
N CYS A 586 11.30 -17.43 14.26
CA CYS A 586 11.83 -17.94 13.00
C CYS A 586 11.99 -16.85 11.93
N SER A 587 11.65 -15.60 12.26
CA SER A 587 11.71 -14.46 11.35
C SER A 587 13.12 -14.23 10.80
N TYR A 588 13.18 -13.48 9.70
CA TYR A 588 14.45 -13.09 9.11
C TYR A 588 14.98 -11.92 9.90
N LYS A 589 16.03 -12.11 10.70
CA LYS A 589 16.52 -11.06 11.59
C LYS A 589 18.01 -11.13 11.80
N GLU A 590 18.52 -10.11 12.48
CA GLU A 590 19.92 -10.05 12.89
C GLU A 590 20.21 -11.08 13.99
N TYR A 591 21.26 -11.86 13.80
CA TYR A 591 21.84 -12.76 14.79
C TYR A 591 23.27 -12.31 15.10
N GLU A 592 23.60 -12.29 16.39
CA GLU A 592 24.96 -12.09 16.89
C GLU A 592 25.47 -13.42 17.46
N LEU A 593 26.06 -14.24 16.59
CA LEU A 593 26.52 -15.60 16.85
C LEU A 593 27.82 -15.85 16.09
N ASP A 594 28.86 -16.35 16.76
CA ASP A 594 30.07 -16.82 16.09
C ASP A 594 29.77 -18.11 15.33
N CYS A 595 29.78 -18.01 14.00
CA CYS A 595 29.37 -19.08 13.09
C CYS A 595 30.40 -19.31 11.99
N TYR A 596 30.54 -20.58 11.62
CA TYR A 596 31.39 -21.08 10.56
C TYR A 596 30.51 -21.69 9.45
N PHE A 597 30.76 -21.29 8.20
CA PHE A 597 29.95 -21.66 7.04
C PHE A 597 30.79 -22.37 5.99
N LEU A 598 30.27 -23.47 5.44
CA LEU A 598 30.81 -24.02 4.20
C LEU A 598 30.66 -22.99 3.07
N LYS A 599 31.60 -22.96 2.12
CA LYS A 599 31.58 -22.05 0.97
C LYS A 599 30.20 -21.96 0.30
N ASN A 600 29.64 -23.11 -0.06
CA ASN A 600 28.35 -23.17 -0.77
C ASN A 600 27.19 -22.64 0.09
N ASP A 601 27.23 -22.86 1.40
CA ASP A 601 26.20 -22.37 2.31
C ASP A 601 26.35 -20.87 2.58
N TYR A 602 27.58 -20.37 2.66
CA TYR A 602 27.85 -18.94 2.73
C TYR A 602 27.37 -18.19 1.48
N VAL A 603 27.60 -18.76 0.29
CA VAL A 603 27.09 -18.21 -0.97
C VAL A 603 25.55 -18.18 -0.97
N LYS A 604 24.89 -19.28 -0.58
CA LYS A 604 23.42 -19.32 -0.47
C LYS A 604 22.90 -18.30 0.55
N PHE A 605 23.59 -18.15 1.67
CA PHE A 605 23.29 -17.12 2.67
C PHE A 605 23.34 -15.71 2.07
N LEU A 606 24.40 -15.37 1.31
CA LEU A 606 24.50 -14.06 0.66
C LEU A 606 23.44 -13.88 -0.44
N GLU A 607 23.13 -14.92 -1.20
CA GLU A 607 22.08 -14.89 -2.23
C GLU A 607 20.68 -14.66 -1.60
N ALA A 608 20.39 -15.29 -0.45
CA ALA A 608 19.16 -15.04 0.31
C ALA A 608 19.11 -13.60 0.86
N LYS A 609 20.20 -13.10 1.43
CA LYS A 609 20.27 -11.70 1.90
C LYS A 609 20.09 -10.69 0.76
N LYS A 610 20.65 -10.98 -0.41
CA LYS A 610 20.46 -10.15 -1.62
C LYS A 610 19.00 -10.12 -2.03
N GLN A 611 18.31 -11.26 -1.98
CA GLN A 611 16.90 -11.36 -2.32
C GLN A 611 16.04 -10.55 -1.33
N TYR A 612 16.30 -10.67 -0.03
CA TYR A 612 15.64 -9.86 0.99
C TYR A 612 15.84 -8.34 0.79
N LEU A 613 17.06 -7.88 0.49
CA LEU A 613 17.30 -6.46 0.21
C LEU A 613 16.58 -5.99 -1.06
N LYS A 614 16.44 -6.86 -2.07
CA LYS A 614 15.64 -6.55 -3.26
C LYS A 614 14.15 -6.43 -2.92
N GLU A 615 13.63 -7.24 -2.02
CA GLU A 615 12.23 -7.15 -1.58
C GLU A 615 11.97 -5.83 -0.84
N ILE A 616 12.89 -5.39 0.02
CA ILE A 616 12.82 -4.05 0.65
C ILE A 616 12.81 -2.96 -0.42
N LEU A 617 13.72 -3.00 -1.40
CA LEU A 617 13.75 -2.01 -2.46
C LEU A 617 12.46 -2.03 -3.29
N GLN A 618 11.97 -3.21 -3.67
CA GLN A 618 10.72 -3.36 -4.43
C GLN A 618 9.52 -2.69 -3.76
N GLN A 619 9.43 -2.68 -2.43
CA GLN A 619 8.37 -1.95 -1.72
C GLN A 619 8.48 -0.43 -1.90
N MET A 620 9.69 0.10 -1.89
CA MET A 620 9.95 1.52 -2.16
C MET A 620 9.73 1.84 -3.64
N GLU A 621 10.13 0.96 -4.55
CA GLU A 621 9.95 1.11 -6.01
C GLU A 621 8.46 1.12 -6.40
N LEU A 622 7.64 0.29 -5.74
CA LEU A 622 6.18 0.27 -5.93
C LEU A 622 5.50 1.51 -5.32
N SER A 623 6.15 2.17 -4.36
CA SER A 623 5.74 3.48 -3.85
C SER A 623 6.24 4.59 -4.80
N ILE A 624 5.71 4.57 -6.03
CA ILE A 624 6.22 5.32 -7.19
C ILE A 624 6.28 6.83 -6.97
N LEU A 625 5.42 7.37 -6.12
CA LEU A 625 5.32 8.79 -5.81
C LEU A 625 5.54 9.06 -4.33
N LEU A 626 6.34 10.09 -4.07
CA LEU A 626 6.63 10.60 -2.74
C LEU A 626 6.26 12.09 -2.73
N TYR A 627 5.38 12.45 -1.81
CA TYR A 627 4.71 13.73 -1.71
C TYR A 627 5.35 14.61 -0.64
N LYS A 628 5.02 15.90 -0.70
CA LYS A 628 5.21 16.81 0.42
C LYS A 628 4.45 16.27 1.61
N GLN A 629 5.11 16.15 2.75
CA GLN A 629 4.47 15.75 3.99
C GLN A 629 3.29 16.67 4.32
N ASN A 630 2.21 16.11 4.88
CA ASN A 630 1.00 16.86 5.22
C ASN A 630 0.26 17.46 4.00
N THR A 631 0.36 16.84 2.83
CA THR A 631 -0.42 17.30 1.64
C THR A 631 -1.39 16.26 1.10
N THR A 632 -1.42 15.06 1.69
CA THR A 632 -2.28 13.97 1.22
C THR A 632 -3.29 13.56 2.27
N HIS A 633 -4.36 12.88 1.83
CA HIS A 633 -5.28 12.16 2.71
C HIS A 633 -4.96 10.67 2.80
N ASN A 634 -3.71 10.30 2.49
CA ASN A 634 -3.29 8.92 2.47
C ASN A 634 -3.05 8.42 3.90
N ILE A 635 -3.30 7.15 4.16
CA ILE A 635 -3.08 6.54 5.48
C ILE A 635 -1.61 6.62 5.91
N MET A 636 -0.67 6.63 4.97
CA MET A 636 0.77 6.72 5.23
C MET A 636 1.30 8.17 5.34
N ASP A 637 0.43 9.19 5.34
CA ASP A 637 0.76 10.59 5.65
C ASP A 637 0.10 10.99 6.98
N TYR A 638 0.85 10.94 8.06
CA TYR A 638 0.29 10.92 9.41
C TYR A 638 -0.19 12.28 9.95
N TYR A 639 -0.05 13.38 9.19
CA TYR A 639 -0.44 14.72 9.64
C TYR A 639 -1.86 15.16 9.26
N ASN A 640 -2.44 14.54 8.24
CA ASN A 640 -3.77 14.87 7.70
C ASN A 640 -4.82 13.81 8.02
N SER A 641 -6.05 14.00 7.55
CA SER A 641 -7.07 12.95 7.61
C SER A 641 -6.64 11.73 6.77
N ARG A 642 -6.41 10.61 7.46
CA ARG A 642 -5.92 9.33 6.92
C ARG A 642 -7.07 8.50 6.39
N LEU A 643 -7.41 8.70 5.12
CA LEU A 643 -8.64 8.16 4.53
C LEU A 643 -8.41 7.02 3.56
N ARG A 644 -7.30 7.00 2.82
CA ARG A 644 -7.15 6.07 1.69
C ARG A 644 -5.76 5.51 1.46
N PHE A 645 -5.73 4.40 0.72
CA PHE A 645 -4.53 3.84 0.11
C PHE A 645 -4.57 4.05 -1.40
N ASN A 646 -3.40 4.17 -2.03
CA ASN A 646 -3.26 4.10 -3.47
C ASN A 646 -3.24 2.63 -3.91
N HIS A 647 -3.58 2.33 -5.16
CA HIS A 647 -3.65 0.95 -5.68
C HIS A 647 -2.31 0.22 -5.57
N ASN A 648 -1.19 0.93 -5.72
CA ASN A 648 0.15 0.36 -5.52
C ASN A 648 0.43 0.00 -4.06
N GLN A 649 -0.03 0.80 -3.09
CA GLN A 649 0.08 0.45 -1.67
C GLN A 649 -0.78 -0.77 -1.35
N ILE A 650 -2.00 -0.84 -1.90
CA ILE A 650 -2.86 -2.02 -1.79
C ILE A 650 -2.12 -3.26 -2.32
N LYS A 651 -1.45 -3.14 -3.47
CA LYS A 651 -0.64 -4.21 -4.05
C LYS A 651 0.51 -4.63 -3.13
N ILE A 652 1.30 -3.68 -2.61
CA ILE A 652 2.40 -3.96 -1.68
C ILE A 652 1.90 -4.74 -0.47
N MET A 653 0.84 -4.23 0.19
CA MET A 653 0.27 -4.89 1.35
C MET A 653 -0.18 -6.31 1.02
N ARG A 654 -0.92 -6.50 -0.08
CA ARG A 654 -1.44 -7.81 -0.49
C ARG A 654 -0.33 -8.80 -0.82
N ASP A 655 0.75 -8.34 -1.44
CA ASP A 655 1.91 -9.18 -1.71
C ASP A 655 2.64 -9.59 -0.42
N ASP A 656 2.83 -8.67 0.52
CA ASP A 656 3.48 -8.99 1.79
C ASP A 656 2.61 -9.86 2.70
N SER A 657 1.28 -9.75 2.64
CA SER A 657 0.39 -10.59 3.43
C SER A 657 0.56 -12.10 3.17
N LYS A 658 1.19 -12.50 2.06
CA LYS A 658 1.57 -13.90 1.82
C LYS A 658 2.57 -14.38 2.88
N ASN A 659 3.52 -13.54 3.27
CA ASN A 659 4.47 -13.81 4.35
C ASN A 659 3.77 -13.89 5.73
N PHE A 660 2.68 -13.13 5.91
CA PHE A 660 1.84 -13.18 7.11
C PHE A 660 1.00 -14.46 7.19
N LEU A 661 0.48 -14.91 6.04
CA LEU A 661 -0.49 -16.00 5.91
C LEU A 661 0.17 -17.38 5.77
N GLU A 662 1.41 -17.46 5.28
CA GLU A 662 2.18 -18.70 5.31
C GLU A 662 2.36 -19.15 6.76
N GLU A 663 1.92 -20.38 7.08
CA GLU A 663 1.91 -20.91 8.44
C GLU A 663 3.26 -20.66 9.15
N PHE A 664 3.26 -19.71 10.10
CA PHE A 664 4.40 -19.42 10.96
C PHE A 664 5.02 -20.72 11.46
N CYS A 665 6.15 -21.07 10.86
CA CYS A 665 7.11 -22.03 11.38
C CYS A 665 6.52 -23.36 11.90
N LYS A 666 5.99 -24.23 11.02
CA LYS A 666 5.97 -25.68 11.31
C LYS A 666 7.39 -26.26 11.24
N CYS A 667 8.29 -25.82 12.12
CA CYS A 667 9.46 -26.61 12.48
C CYS A 667 8.96 -27.80 13.32
N LYS A 668 8.49 -28.88 12.67
CA LYS A 668 8.29 -30.15 13.35
C LYS A 668 9.62 -30.55 13.97
N ALA A 669 9.67 -30.66 15.31
CA ALA A 669 10.79 -31.32 15.98
C ALA A 669 11.02 -32.69 15.31
N PRO A 670 12.28 -33.11 15.08
CA PRO A 670 12.51 -34.46 14.60
C PRO A 670 11.89 -35.41 15.62
N VAL A 671 10.88 -36.15 15.18
CA VAL A 671 10.30 -37.25 15.94
C VAL A 671 11.45 -38.18 16.24
N LYS A 672 11.80 -38.34 17.53
CA LYS A 672 12.73 -39.39 17.96
C LYS A 672 12.17 -40.70 17.42
N LYS A 673 12.84 -41.30 16.43
CA LYS A 673 12.55 -42.67 16.02
C LYS A 673 12.69 -43.53 17.28
N LYS A 674 11.61 -44.22 17.64
CA LYS A 674 11.62 -45.26 18.68
C LYS A 674 12.50 -46.42 18.24
#